data_AF-A0A0P9FXI4-F1
#
_entry.id   AF-A0A0P9FXI4-F1
#
_cell.length_a   1.000
_cell.length_b   1.000
_cell.length_c   1.000
_cell.angle_alpha   90.00
_cell.angle_beta   90.00
_cell.angle_gamma   90.00
#
_symmetry.space_group_name_H-M   'P 1'
#
loop_
_entity.id
_entity.type
_entity.pdbx_description
1 polymer ?
#
loop_
_entity_poly.entity_id
_entity_poly.type
_entity_poly.pdbx_seq_one_letter_code
_entity_poly.pdbx_strand_id
1 'polypeptide(L)'
;MGSKSPKGEFAARKLVQRRKRLRWSDIYFKRRMTRLDVRSDPLMGAPMARGIVLEKVGVESKQPNSAIRKCVSPDTKILLSDGSFLTIDDFKNCWNESEVASYNVESERLEASRINDYFGLTPPEAEKIGAYELTTLETGRKLVGSGDHPVYTSRGIIKFKHLKTGDKVIVLPSEPVRKENMDCEILSEKEIIRNAPKGAKISRIISELSRRNLLPLKYDNPRLTYVVRLLGLVFGDGTLSYGRSGTGFGGKFIAWGDPEDLEDIASDLEQLGFHASPLYEGESTSIISTIGGKRRIISGTYFTMSCSSIVLFTFLKALGAPIGDKGELSYSIPDWIKKAPLWIKKEFLATFFGSELDHPRMKKNDTTFYIPCFSLSKTQDKVQSGLDLVNDLKKILLEFGITISSVRTKWSIKRKTGKKTIKIYVDIASNIQNLLNLYGEIGYKYQKRKERLSRYAYEYLLTRQNLIKKTIQAYDIAKALRREGRTIGRIIKALHENGYTFIKKHNVNYWISVPIKSKQKLATTTKQIKFEDWIRGKTENLPPIGLVWETIQTVRRVNQNDLRDITTQSNNHNFFANGILTKNCVRTQLIKNGKVITAFLPGDGALNVVDEHDEVIVDGIGGSRGRSMGDIPGVRWKVIMVNGVSLKELVLGKKEKPIR
;
A
#
# COMPACT_ATOMS: atom_id res chain seq x y z
N MET A 1 -39.09 -47.31 24.37
CA MET A 1 -37.75 -46.71 24.57
C MET A 1 -36.80 -47.77 25.11
N GLY A 2 -35.87 -48.30 24.32
CA GLY A 2 -34.92 -49.33 24.75
C GLY A 2 -33.67 -48.72 25.42
N SER A 3 -33.23 -49.27 26.56
CA SER A 3 -32.07 -48.74 27.29
C SER A 3 -30.77 -48.90 26.49
N LYS A 4 -30.07 -47.80 26.18
CA LYS A 4 -28.81 -47.72 25.39
C LYS A 4 -27.57 -48.36 26.05
N SER A 5 -27.72 -49.23 27.05
CA SER A 5 -26.61 -49.87 27.75
C SER A 5 -26.79 -51.39 27.73
N PRO A 6 -25.76 -52.17 27.36
CA PRO A 6 -25.87 -53.64 27.37
C PRO A 6 -26.08 -54.12 28.82
N LYS A 7 -27.09 -54.96 29.02
CA LYS A 7 -27.42 -55.62 30.29
C LYS A 7 -27.41 -57.14 30.05
N GLY A 8 -26.71 -57.89 30.91
CA GLY A 8 -26.57 -59.35 30.81
C GLY A 8 -25.21 -59.85 31.33
N GLU A 9 -25.12 -61.14 31.64
CA GLU A 9 -23.85 -61.81 31.90
C GLU A 9 -22.93 -61.65 30.67
N PHE A 10 -21.62 -61.47 30.90
CA PHE A 10 -20.60 -61.09 29.88
C PHE A 10 -20.59 -59.63 29.37
N ALA A 11 -21.47 -58.72 29.84
CA ALA A 11 -21.44 -57.31 29.43
C ALA A 11 -20.29 -56.46 30.07
N ALA A 12 -19.58 -57.02 31.06
CA ALA A 12 -18.60 -56.31 31.88
C ALA A 12 -17.48 -55.62 31.06
N ARG A 13 -16.88 -56.31 30.08
CA ARG A 13 -15.81 -55.73 29.24
C ARG A 13 -16.29 -54.52 28.44
N LYS A 14 -17.49 -54.59 27.86
CA LYS A 14 -18.10 -53.48 27.09
C LYS A 14 -18.39 -52.27 27.99
N LEU A 15 -18.87 -52.50 29.21
CA LEU A 15 -19.11 -51.44 30.20
C LEU A 15 -17.80 -50.78 30.68
N VAL A 16 -16.74 -51.54 30.90
CA VAL A 16 -15.41 -51.02 31.27
C VAL A 16 -14.81 -50.15 30.15
N GLN A 17 -14.85 -50.59 28.90
CA GLN A 17 -14.38 -49.79 27.77
C GLN A 17 -15.18 -48.49 27.60
N ARG A 18 -16.51 -48.56 27.77
CA ARG A 18 -17.37 -47.37 27.73
C ARG A 18 -17.05 -46.40 28.86
N ARG A 19 -16.84 -46.88 30.10
CA ARG A 19 -16.38 -46.04 31.23
C ARG A 19 -15.04 -45.39 30.92
N LYS A 20 -14.06 -46.11 30.35
CA LYS A 20 -12.77 -45.54 29.95
C LYS A 20 -12.95 -44.42 28.91
N ARG A 21 -13.84 -44.60 27.93
CA ARG A 21 -14.16 -43.57 26.92
C ARG A 21 -14.87 -42.35 27.52
N LEU A 22 -15.88 -42.56 28.36
CA LEU A 22 -16.59 -41.48 29.07
C LEU A 22 -15.69 -40.74 30.07
N ARG A 23 -14.63 -41.39 30.58
CA ARG A 23 -13.64 -40.71 31.43
C ARG A 23 -12.95 -39.55 30.72
N TRP A 24 -12.80 -39.62 29.39
CA TRP A 24 -12.22 -38.53 28.58
C TRP A 24 -13.17 -37.35 28.35
N SER A 25 -14.48 -37.50 28.62
CA SER A 25 -15.42 -36.37 28.66
C SER A 25 -15.37 -35.58 29.97
N ASP A 26 -14.78 -36.13 31.02
CA ASP A 26 -14.51 -35.38 32.25
C ASP A 26 -13.37 -34.38 32.02
N ILE A 27 -13.68 -33.09 32.20
CA ILE A 27 -12.77 -31.97 31.99
C ILE A 27 -11.51 -32.09 32.87
N TYR A 28 -11.65 -32.53 34.13
CA TYR A 28 -10.52 -32.65 35.04
C TYR A 28 -9.62 -33.83 34.69
N PHE A 29 -10.21 -34.95 34.26
CA PHE A 29 -9.44 -36.10 33.78
C PHE A 29 -8.71 -35.79 32.48
N LYS A 30 -9.38 -35.13 31.53
CA LYS A 30 -8.79 -34.70 30.26
C LYS A 30 -7.65 -33.72 30.49
N ARG A 31 -7.83 -32.69 31.33
CA ARG A 31 -6.78 -31.71 31.69
C ARG A 31 -5.54 -32.36 32.28
N ARG A 32 -5.73 -33.31 33.22
CA ARG A 32 -4.63 -34.04 33.87
C ARG A 32 -3.88 -34.95 32.91
N MET A 33 -4.58 -35.78 32.13
CA MET A 33 -3.96 -36.75 31.22
C MET A 33 -3.24 -36.08 30.03
N THR A 34 -3.74 -34.94 29.56
CA THR A 34 -3.11 -34.19 28.45
C THR A 34 -2.06 -33.19 28.92
N ARG A 35 -1.84 -33.08 30.24
CA ARG A 35 -0.99 -32.05 30.88
C ARG A 35 -1.31 -30.65 30.35
N LEU A 36 -2.60 -30.35 30.13
CA LEU A 36 -3.04 -29.09 29.54
C LEU A 36 -2.56 -27.89 30.35
N ASP A 37 -2.56 -28.00 31.68
CA ASP A 37 -2.11 -26.93 32.58
C ASP A 37 -0.62 -26.61 32.35
N VAL A 38 0.24 -27.63 32.25
CA VAL A 38 1.69 -27.49 31.95
C VAL A 38 1.93 -26.98 30.52
N ARG A 39 1.13 -27.42 29.55
CA ARG A 39 1.23 -26.93 28.16
C ARG A 39 0.73 -25.49 27.98
N SER A 40 -0.22 -25.08 28.81
CA SER A 40 -0.82 -23.75 28.81
C SER A 40 0.02 -22.73 29.58
N ASP A 41 0.83 -23.18 30.55
CA ASP A 41 1.75 -22.34 31.29
C ASP A 41 2.92 -21.88 30.40
N PRO A 42 3.13 -20.56 30.23
CA PRO A 42 4.28 -20.01 29.51
C PRO A 42 5.64 -20.49 30.02
N LEU A 43 5.77 -20.84 31.30
CA LEU A 43 7.00 -21.38 31.89
C LEU A 43 7.10 -22.91 31.80
N MET A 44 6.09 -23.59 31.24
CA MET A 44 6.00 -25.04 31.13
C MET A 44 6.17 -25.77 32.48
N GLY A 45 5.67 -25.19 33.57
CA GLY A 45 5.79 -25.74 34.93
C GLY A 45 7.14 -25.52 35.61
N ALA A 46 8.07 -24.76 35.00
CA ALA A 46 9.30 -24.35 35.65
C ALA A 46 9.04 -23.21 36.66
N PRO A 47 9.70 -23.18 37.83
CA PRO A 47 9.53 -22.11 38.81
C PRO A 47 10.07 -20.77 38.30
N MET A 48 11.08 -20.79 37.44
CA MET A 48 11.75 -19.59 36.90
C MET A 48 12.14 -19.76 35.43
N ALA A 49 12.29 -18.64 34.72
CA ALA A 49 12.81 -18.62 33.35
C ALA A 49 13.66 -17.39 33.05
N ARG A 50 14.54 -17.52 32.05
CA ARG A 50 15.28 -16.40 31.46
C ARG A 50 14.49 -15.79 30.30
N GLY A 51 14.51 -14.47 30.20
CA GLY A 51 13.92 -13.68 29.12
C GLY A 51 14.81 -12.49 28.77
N ILE A 52 14.48 -11.79 27.69
CA ILE A 52 15.13 -10.52 27.34
C ILE A 52 14.05 -9.43 27.37
N VAL A 53 14.40 -8.29 27.93
CA VAL A 53 13.51 -7.12 28.00
C VAL A 53 13.38 -6.54 26.60
N LEU A 54 12.16 -6.47 26.07
CA LEU A 54 11.95 -5.93 24.72
C LEU A 54 11.62 -4.43 24.75
N GLU A 55 10.76 -4.00 25.67
CA GLU A 55 10.42 -2.59 25.86
C GLU A 55 9.96 -2.35 27.31
N LYS A 56 10.12 -1.12 27.80
CA LYS A 56 9.65 -0.73 29.14
C LYS A 56 8.18 -0.30 29.06
N VAL A 57 7.28 -1.05 29.70
CA VAL A 57 5.84 -0.74 29.74
C VAL A 57 5.42 -0.36 31.16
N GLY A 58 4.90 0.86 31.34
CA GLY A 58 4.21 1.24 32.56
C GLY A 58 2.83 0.58 32.62
N VAL A 59 2.58 -0.25 33.63
CA VAL A 59 1.27 -0.89 33.86
C VAL A 59 0.65 -0.25 35.11
N GLU A 60 -0.29 0.67 34.91
CA GLU A 60 -1.07 1.27 36.01
C GLU A 60 -2.33 0.45 36.33
N SER A 61 -2.76 0.51 37.60
CA SER A 61 -3.89 -0.23 38.16
C SER A 61 -5.24 0.17 37.54
N LYS A 62 -6.18 -0.78 37.42
CA LYS A 62 -7.57 -0.56 36.94
C LYS A 62 -8.36 0.21 38.02
N GLN A 63 -9.11 1.29 37.80
CA GLN A 63 -9.95 1.77 36.68
C GLN A 63 -9.99 3.32 36.65
N PRO A 64 -10.39 3.98 35.54
CA PRO A 64 -10.73 3.44 34.21
C PRO A 64 -9.74 3.91 33.11
N ASN A 65 -9.33 3.00 32.21
CA ASN A 65 -8.59 3.19 30.94
C ASN A 65 -7.05 3.13 31.01
N SER A 66 -6.45 2.01 30.59
CA SER A 66 -4.98 1.93 30.34
C SER A 66 -4.58 1.03 29.16
N ALA A 67 -5.42 0.91 28.13
CA ALA A 67 -4.92 0.62 26.79
C ALA A 67 -4.97 1.94 26.01
N ILE A 68 -3.80 2.50 25.68
CA ILE A 68 -3.70 3.63 24.74
C ILE A 68 -4.20 3.07 23.40
N ARG A 69 -5.44 3.39 23.04
CA ARG A 69 -6.13 2.89 21.84
C ARG A 69 -6.21 4.06 20.86
N LYS A 70 -5.27 4.05 19.90
CA LYS A 70 -4.99 5.13 18.95
C LYS A 70 -5.85 4.95 17.70
N CYS A 71 -7.04 5.51 17.64
CA CYS A 71 -8.00 5.15 16.60
C CYS A 71 -8.28 6.26 15.58
N VAL A 72 -8.77 5.90 14.39
CA VAL A 72 -9.22 6.79 13.32
C VAL A 72 -10.72 6.59 13.02
N SER A 73 -11.34 7.54 12.29
CA SER A 73 -12.76 7.45 11.93
C SER A 73 -13.08 6.28 10.97
N PRO A 74 -14.26 5.64 11.06
CA PRO A 74 -14.69 4.51 10.22
C PRO A 74 -14.56 4.72 8.70
N ASP A 75 -14.74 5.95 8.23
CA ASP A 75 -14.66 6.34 6.83
C ASP A 75 -13.22 6.57 6.32
N THR A 76 -12.21 6.48 7.19
CA THR A 76 -10.81 6.69 6.84
C THR A 76 -10.37 5.66 5.80
N LYS A 77 -9.91 6.13 4.64
CA LYS A 77 -9.31 5.29 3.59
C LYS A 77 -7.92 4.83 4.02
N ILE A 78 -7.71 3.52 4.09
CA ILE A 78 -6.43 2.90 4.40
C ILE A 78 -5.82 2.38 3.11
N LEU A 79 -4.59 2.80 2.82
CA LEU A 79 -3.88 2.35 1.62
C LEU A 79 -3.41 0.89 1.77
N LEU A 80 -3.86 0.04 0.85
CA LEU A 80 -3.42 -1.35 0.76
C LEU A 80 -2.06 -1.47 0.05
N SER A 81 -1.36 -2.58 0.25
CA SER A 81 -0.04 -2.84 -0.35
C SER A 81 -0.07 -2.89 -1.89
N ASP A 82 -1.22 -3.26 -2.46
CA ASP A 82 -1.46 -3.23 -3.90
C ASP A 82 -1.78 -1.83 -4.45
N GLY A 83 -1.91 -0.80 -3.60
CA GLY A 83 -2.22 0.57 -4.01
C GLY A 83 -3.72 0.85 -4.18
N SER A 84 -4.59 -0.10 -3.84
CA SER A 84 -6.03 0.12 -3.66
C SER A 84 -6.33 0.62 -2.23
N PHE A 85 -7.60 0.88 -1.90
CA PHE A 85 -7.99 1.17 -0.51
C PHE A 85 -9.19 0.37 -0.05
N LEU A 86 -9.24 0.19 1.26
CA LEU A 86 -10.43 -0.14 2.03
C LEU A 86 -10.61 0.93 3.11
N THR A 87 -11.85 1.19 3.53
CA THR A 87 -12.08 2.04 4.70
C THR A 87 -11.69 1.28 5.97
N ILE A 88 -11.36 1.98 7.07
CA ILE A 88 -11.05 1.29 8.33
C ILE A 88 -12.23 0.40 8.79
N ASP A 89 -13.47 0.77 8.48
CA ASP A 89 -14.66 -0.05 8.77
C ASP A 89 -14.67 -1.39 8.01
N ASP A 90 -14.26 -1.39 6.73
CA ASP A 90 -14.27 -2.58 5.87
C ASP A 90 -13.41 -3.73 6.44
N PHE A 91 -12.33 -3.41 7.18
CA PHE A 91 -11.43 -4.41 7.76
C PHE A 91 -12.08 -5.32 8.80
N LYS A 92 -13.25 -4.94 9.36
CA LYS A 92 -13.96 -5.76 10.36
C LYS A 92 -14.12 -7.22 9.95
N ASN A 93 -14.27 -7.49 8.66
CA ASN A 93 -14.53 -8.83 8.13
C ASN A 93 -13.34 -9.43 7.36
N CYS A 94 -12.26 -8.68 7.12
CA CYS A 94 -11.19 -9.09 6.20
C CYS A 94 -9.77 -8.70 6.63
N TRP A 95 -9.56 -8.21 7.87
CA TRP A 95 -8.25 -7.76 8.34
C TRP A 95 -7.18 -8.84 8.25
N ASN A 96 -7.50 -10.10 8.59
CA ASN A 96 -6.57 -11.22 8.63
C ASN A 96 -5.99 -11.62 7.26
N GLU A 97 -6.62 -11.19 6.17
CA GLU A 97 -6.21 -11.47 4.78
C GLU A 97 -5.66 -10.21 4.08
N SER A 98 -5.64 -9.08 4.79
CA SER A 98 -5.28 -7.79 4.22
C SER A 98 -3.84 -7.39 4.52
N GLU A 99 -3.24 -6.70 3.55
CA GLU A 99 -1.90 -6.11 3.66
C GLU A 99 -1.99 -4.62 3.35
N VAL A 100 -1.45 -3.79 4.24
CA VAL A 100 -1.41 -2.33 4.10
C VAL A 100 -0.03 -1.86 3.67
N ALA A 101 0.01 -0.70 3.01
CA ALA A 101 1.25 -0.03 2.69
C ALA A 101 1.85 0.60 3.96
N SER A 102 3.07 0.21 4.30
CA SER A 102 3.86 0.72 5.42
C SER A 102 5.12 1.39 4.89
N TYR A 103 5.59 2.42 5.57
CA TYR A 103 6.84 3.10 5.25
C TYR A 103 7.94 2.65 6.23
N ASN A 104 9.01 2.08 5.68
CA ASN A 104 10.19 1.71 6.45
C ASN A 104 11.18 2.88 6.46
N VAL A 105 11.49 3.38 7.65
CA VAL A 105 12.37 4.53 7.84
C VAL A 105 13.83 4.17 7.58
N GLU A 106 14.23 2.93 7.86
CA GLU A 106 15.61 2.46 7.70
C GLU A 106 15.93 2.14 6.24
N SER A 107 15.03 1.42 5.55
CA SER A 107 15.21 1.06 4.15
C SER A 107 14.77 2.17 3.18
N GLU A 108 14.14 3.24 3.70
CA GLU A 108 13.55 4.34 2.94
C GLU A 108 12.57 3.88 1.84
N ARG A 109 11.91 2.73 2.05
CA ARG A 109 11.03 2.08 1.07
C ARG A 109 9.61 1.89 1.61
N LEU A 110 8.66 1.75 0.68
CA LEU A 110 7.32 1.27 0.99
C LEU A 110 7.35 -0.26 1.01
N GLU A 111 6.77 -0.85 2.05
CA GLU A 111 6.72 -2.28 2.28
C GLU A 111 5.28 -2.72 2.57
N ALA A 112 4.95 -3.96 2.22
CA ALA A 112 3.68 -4.57 2.57
C ALA A 112 3.70 -5.01 4.04
N SER A 113 2.62 -4.75 4.77
CA SER A 113 2.48 -5.16 6.16
C SER A 113 1.13 -5.80 6.42
N ARG A 114 1.12 -7.05 6.91
CA ARG A 114 -0.11 -7.75 7.29
C ARG A 114 -0.75 -7.13 8.51
N ILE A 115 -2.08 -7.27 8.61
CA ILE A 115 -2.81 -6.85 9.79
C ILE A 115 -2.96 -8.03 10.76
N ASN A 116 -2.54 -7.81 12.00
CA ASN A 116 -2.59 -8.78 13.10
C ASN A 116 -3.84 -8.64 13.97
N ASP A 117 -4.45 -7.46 14.03
CA ASP A 117 -5.61 -7.20 14.88
C ASP A 117 -6.44 -6.02 14.35
N TYR A 118 -7.71 -6.01 14.71
CA TYR A 118 -8.69 -4.99 14.40
C TYR A 118 -9.58 -4.72 15.62
N PHE A 119 -9.69 -3.45 16.04
CA PHE A 119 -10.50 -3.10 17.20
C PHE A 119 -11.11 -1.69 17.10
N GLY A 120 -12.11 -1.42 17.94
CA GLY A 120 -12.76 -0.12 18.06
C GLY A 120 -12.79 0.37 19.50
N LEU A 121 -12.90 1.69 19.67
CA LEU A 121 -13.22 2.31 20.96
C LEU A 121 -14.69 2.11 21.29
N THR A 122 -14.97 1.90 22.57
CA THR A 122 -16.33 2.06 23.08
C THR A 122 -16.69 3.55 23.14
N PRO A 123 -17.98 3.92 23.04
CA PRO A 123 -18.38 5.34 23.08
C PRO A 123 -17.86 6.12 24.31
N PRO A 124 -17.87 5.57 25.54
CA PRO A 124 -17.29 6.26 26.70
C PRO A 124 -15.77 6.46 26.61
N GLU A 125 -15.05 5.53 25.98
CA GLU A 125 -13.60 5.66 25.77
C GLU A 125 -13.30 6.76 24.74
N ALA A 126 -14.05 6.80 23.64
CA ALA A 126 -13.92 7.83 22.62
C ALA A 126 -14.24 9.23 23.15
N GLU A 127 -15.27 9.35 24.00
CA GLU A 127 -15.64 10.61 24.64
C GLU A 127 -14.54 11.12 25.59
N LYS A 128 -13.95 10.22 26.40
CA LYS A 128 -12.87 10.57 27.34
C LYS A 128 -11.60 11.00 26.61
N ILE A 129 -11.20 10.29 25.56
CA ILE A 129 -9.98 10.61 24.80
C ILE A 129 -10.19 11.84 23.90
N GLY A 130 -11.42 12.01 23.40
CA GLY A 130 -11.80 13.04 22.45
C GLY A 130 -11.31 12.74 21.03
N ALA A 131 -12.12 13.11 20.04
CA ALA A 131 -11.75 13.05 18.62
C ALA A 131 -11.32 14.42 18.11
N TYR A 132 -10.37 14.42 17.18
CA TYR A 132 -9.83 15.61 16.55
C TYR A 132 -9.83 15.44 15.04
N GLU A 133 -10.15 16.52 14.31
CA GLU A 133 -10.02 16.60 12.86
C GLU A 133 -8.85 17.54 12.53
N LEU A 134 -7.95 17.07 11.66
CA LEU A 134 -6.99 17.94 10.99
C LEU A 134 -7.42 18.19 9.54
N THR A 135 -7.09 19.36 9.01
CA THR A 135 -7.22 19.68 7.58
C THR A 135 -5.93 20.30 7.06
N THR A 136 -5.44 19.86 5.91
CA THR A 136 -4.21 20.40 5.30
C THR A 136 -4.46 21.65 4.46
N LEU A 137 -3.43 22.49 4.31
CA LEU A 137 -3.53 23.78 3.63
C LEU A 137 -3.50 23.64 2.11
N GLU A 138 -2.63 22.78 1.60
CA GLU A 138 -2.27 22.65 0.19
C GLU A 138 -3.38 21.95 -0.59
N THR A 139 -3.82 20.78 -0.13
CA THR A 139 -4.84 19.99 -0.83
C THR A 139 -6.20 19.97 -0.12
N GLY A 140 -6.25 20.27 1.18
CA GLY A 140 -7.47 20.17 1.97
C GLY A 140 -7.78 18.75 2.43
N ARG A 141 -6.78 17.85 2.45
CA ARG A 141 -6.91 16.50 3.02
C ARG A 141 -7.38 16.59 4.46
N LYS A 142 -8.19 15.61 4.86
CA LYS A 142 -8.75 15.51 6.20
C LYS A 142 -8.42 14.16 6.81
N LEU A 143 -8.17 14.18 8.11
CA LEU A 143 -8.06 12.98 8.92
C LEU A 143 -8.77 13.24 10.25
N VAL A 144 -9.55 12.28 10.72
CA VAL A 144 -10.19 12.31 12.03
C VAL A 144 -9.66 11.15 12.85
N GLY A 145 -9.22 11.43 14.07
CA GLY A 145 -8.70 10.40 14.97
C GLY A 145 -8.80 10.77 16.44
N SER A 146 -8.51 9.79 17.30
CA SER A 146 -8.47 9.98 18.75
C SER A 146 -7.33 10.92 19.14
N GLY A 147 -7.49 11.66 20.23
CA GLY A 147 -6.51 12.65 20.69
C GLY A 147 -5.11 12.09 20.94
N ASP A 148 -4.99 10.79 21.24
CA ASP A 148 -3.73 10.09 21.43
C ASP A 148 -3.14 9.46 20.15
N HIS A 149 -3.86 9.51 19.02
CA HIS A 149 -3.43 8.92 17.76
C HIS A 149 -2.19 9.66 17.19
N PRO A 150 -1.06 8.96 16.94
CA PRO A 150 0.20 9.55 16.53
C PRO A 150 0.28 9.77 15.01
N VAL A 151 0.77 10.94 14.63
CA VAL A 151 0.97 11.35 13.24
C VAL A 151 2.44 11.69 13.03
N TYR A 152 3.02 11.27 11.90
CA TYR A 152 4.38 11.65 11.52
C TYR A 152 4.42 13.10 11.07
N THR A 153 5.22 13.91 11.77
CA THR A 153 5.37 15.34 11.49
C THR A 153 6.83 15.74 11.31
N SER A 154 7.06 16.96 10.81
CA SER A 154 8.41 17.54 10.76
C SER A 154 9.06 17.75 12.13
N ARG A 155 8.31 17.64 13.23
CA ARG A 155 8.81 17.72 14.62
C ARG A 155 8.90 16.33 15.29
N GLY A 156 8.81 15.26 14.51
CA GLY A 156 8.73 13.88 15.00
C GLY A 156 7.29 13.36 15.07
N ILE A 157 7.10 12.27 15.81
CA ILE A 157 5.78 11.61 15.93
C ILE A 157 4.97 12.31 17.03
N ILE A 158 3.89 12.99 16.66
CA ILE A 158 3.09 13.82 17.57
C ILE A 158 1.68 13.25 17.71
N LYS A 159 1.16 13.21 18.93
CA LYS A 159 -0.23 12.82 19.21
C LYS A 159 -1.21 13.86 18.65
N PHE A 160 -2.34 13.41 18.14
CA PHE A 160 -3.33 14.25 17.45
C PHE A 160 -3.71 15.52 18.22
N LYS A 161 -3.97 15.39 19.54
CA LYS A 161 -4.34 16.51 20.42
C LYS A 161 -3.25 17.58 20.59
N HIS A 162 -2.00 17.27 20.22
CA HIS A 162 -0.84 18.16 20.33
C HIS A 162 -0.38 18.70 18.97
N LEU A 163 -1.05 18.32 17.88
CA LEU A 163 -0.84 18.92 16.57
C LEU A 163 -1.28 20.38 16.58
N LYS A 164 -0.52 21.23 15.88
CA LYS A 164 -0.77 22.66 15.79
C LYS A 164 -0.87 23.09 14.33
N THR A 165 -1.62 24.16 14.07
CA THR A 165 -1.58 24.84 12.77
C THR A 165 -0.14 25.22 12.42
N GLY A 166 0.28 24.93 11.20
CA GLY A 166 1.65 25.13 10.72
C GLY A 166 2.57 23.92 10.85
N ASP A 167 2.21 22.90 11.64
CA ASP A 167 2.94 21.63 11.63
C ASP A 167 2.87 20.99 10.24
N LYS A 168 3.95 20.33 9.80
CA LYS A 168 3.96 19.61 8.51
C LYS A 168 3.76 18.11 8.76
N VAL A 169 2.92 17.46 7.97
CA VAL A 169 2.66 16.01 8.00
C VAL A 169 3.18 15.34 6.75
N ILE A 170 3.62 14.08 6.89
CA ILE A 170 4.04 13.26 5.76
C ILE A 170 2.80 12.74 5.02
N VAL A 171 2.77 12.96 3.71
CA VAL A 171 1.72 12.48 2.81
C VAL A 171 2.33 11.64 1.70
N LEU A 172 1.65 10.54 1.35
CA LEU A 172 1.87 9.79 0.11
C LEU A 172 0.79 10.18 -0.91
N PRO A 173 1.11 11.03 -1.90
CA PRO A 173 0.16 11.45 -2.91
C PRO A 173 -0.30 10.27 -3.77
N SER A 174 -1.58 9.95 -3.65
CA SER A 174 -2.30 9.00 -4.50
C SER A 174 -3.80 9.22 -4.35
N GLU A 175 -4.58 8.78 -5.34
CA GLU A 175 -6.02 8.58 -5.20
C GLU A 175 -6.29 7.08 -5.35
N PRO A 176 -6.21 6.29 -4.26
CA PRO A 176 -6.39 4.86 -4.38
C PRO A 176 -7.82 4.53 -4.84
N VAL A 177 -7.94 3.47 -5.64
CA VAL A 177 -9.23 2.94 -6.10
C VAL A 177 -9.73 1.93 -5.07
N ARG A 178 -11.04 1.89 -4.81
CA ARG A 178 -11.59 0.98 -3.81
C ARG A 178 -11.37 -0.48 -4.22
N LYS A 179 -10.96 -1.32 -3.27
CA LYS A 179 -10.87 -2.76 -3.48
C LYS A 179 -12.26 -3.39 -3.37
N GLU A 180 -12.77 -3.85 -4.50
CA GLU A 180 -14.06 -4.52 -4.60
C GLU A 180 -13.82 -6.02 -4.73
N ASN A 181 -14.57 -6.80 -3.95
CA ASN A 181 -14.57 -8.25 -4.05
C ASN A 181 -15.51 -8.69 -5.17
N MET A 182 -15.03 -9.63 -5.99
CA MET A 182 -15.80 -10.25 -7.05
C MET A 182 -15.49 -11.74 -7.05
N ASP A 183 -16.49 -12.59 -6.79
CA ASP A 183 -16.33 -14.04 -6.86
C ASP A 183 -16.76 -14.53 -8.25
N CYS A 184 -15.91 -14.27 -9.25
CA CYS A 184 -16.10 -14.76 -10.61
C CYS A 184 -14.81 -15.40 -11.12
N GLU A 185 -14.95 -16.50 -11.85
CA GLU A 185 -13.84 -17.22 -12.45
C GLU A 185 -13.29 -16.46 -13.67
N ILE A 186 -11.96 -16.34 -13.70
CA ILE A 186 -11.19 -15.73 -14.79
C ILE A 186 -10.64 -16.81 -15.71
N LEU A 187 -10.13 -17.90 -15.13
CA LEU A 187 -9.41 -18.94 -15.86
C LEU A 187 -9.66 -20.32 -15.26
N SER A 188 -10.08 -21.26 -16.10
CA SER A 188 -10.28 -22.66 -15.73
C SER A 188 -9.20 -23.56 -16.36
N GLU A 189 -9.22 -24.85 -16.00
CA GLU A 189 -8.36 -25.85 -16.64
C GLU A 189 -8.61 -25.98 -18.15
N LYS A 190 -9.84 -25.70 -18.63
CA LYS A 190 -10.19 -25.81 -20.06
C LYS A 190 -9.38 -24.84 -20.91
N GLU A 191 -9.21 -23.60 -20.45
CA GLU A 191 -8.41 -22.60 -21.14
C GLU A 191 -6.93 -22.98 -21.18
N ILE A 192 -6.41 -23.63 -20.13
CA ILE A 192 -5.04 -24.13 -20.07
C ILE A 192 -4.84 -25.24 -21.11
N ILE A 193 -5.75 -26.21 -21.17
CA ILE A 193 -5.70 -27.31 -22.16
C ILE A 193 -5.67 -26.75 -23.58
N ARG A 194 -6.52 -25.75 -23.87
CA ARG A 194 -6.60 -25.11 -25.19
C ARG A 194 -5.33 -24.34 -25.57
N ASN A 195 -4.62 -23.77 -24.60
CA ASN A 195 -3.48 -22.90 -24.85
C ASN A 195 -2.12 -23.58 -24.68
N ALA A 196 -2.07 -24.76 -24.07
CA ALA A 196 -0.84 -25.52 -23.85
C ALA A 196 -0.09 -25.77 -25.17
N PRO A 197 1.25 -25.59 -25.19
CA PRO A 197 2.03 -25.88 -26.38
C PRO A 197 1.99 -27.35 -26.78
N LYS A 198 2.13 -27.60 -28.09
CA LYS A 198 2.18 -28.97 -28.63
C LYS A 198 3.34 -29.75 -27.99
N GLY A 199 3.06 -30.95 -27.48
CA GLY A 199 4.04 -31.81 -26.82
C GLY A 199 4.31 -31.48 -25.34
N ALA A 200 3.69 -30.45 -24.78
CA ALA A 200 3.80 -30.15 -23.35
C ALA A 200 2.98 -31.15 -22.50
N LYS A 201 3.49 -31.50 -21.33
CA LYS A 201 2.77 -32.36 -20.36
C LYS A 201 1.67 -31.54 -19.66
N ILE A 202 0.47 -31.51 -20.25
CA ILE A 202 -0.68 -30.71 -19.77
C ILE A 202 -1.04 -31.03 -18.32
N SER A 203 -1.07 -32.31 -17.94
CA SER A 203 -1.35 -32.73 -16.56
C SER A 203 -0.37 -32.13 -15.54
N ARG A 204 0.91 -32.02 -15.91
CA ARG A 204 1.92 -31.35 -15.09
C ARG A 204 1.67 -29.85 -14.98
N ILE A 205 1.33 -29.19 -16.09
CA ILE A 205 1.04 -27.74 -16.09
C ILE A 205 -0.13 -27.44 -15.15
N ILE A 206 -1.23 -28.17 -15.30
CA ILE A 206 -2.43 -28.00 -14.45
C ILE A 206 -2.07 -28.27 -12.99
N SER A 207 -1.43 -29.40 -12.68
CA SER A 207 -1.03 -29.74 -11.31
C SER A 207 -0.13 -28.69 -10.66
N GLU A 208 0.85 -28.15 -11.39
CA GLU A 208 1.72 -27.10 -10.88
C GLU A 208 0.97 -25.79 -10.62
N LEU A 209 0.04 -25.39 -11.50
CA LEU A 209 -0.79 -24.19 -11.31
C LEU A 209 -1.76 -24.33 -10.14
N SER A 210 -2.43 -25.47 -10.00
CA SER A 210 -3.32 -25.73 -8.86
C SER A 210 -2.55 -25.75 -7.54
N ARG A 211 -1.35 -26.34 -7.50
CA ARG A 211 -0.46 -26.30 -6.31
C ARG A 211 -0.06 -24.88 -5.93
N ARG A 212 0.00 -23.96 -6.90
CA ARG A 212 0.31 -22.54 -6.69
C ARG A 212 -0.92 -21.69 -6.43
N ASN A 213 -2.10 -22.29 -6.27
CA ASN A 213 -3.37 -21.57 -6.13
C ASN A 213 -3.62 -20.58 -7.29
N LEU A 214 -3.27 -20.98 -8.52
CA LEU A 214 -3.51 -20.21 -9.75
C LEU A 214 -4.58 -20.84 -10.65
N LEU A 215 -5.17 -21.95 -10.24
CA LEU A 215 -6.31 -22.61 -10.90
C LEU A 215 -7.29 -23.21 -9.87
N PRO A 216 -8.60 -23.00 -10.05
CA PRO A 216 -9.20 -21.99 -10.92
C PRO A 216 -8.75 -20.58 -10.47
N LEU A 217 -8.46 -19.69 -11.42
CA LEU A 217 -8.14 -18.29 -11.09
C LEU A 217 -9.45 -17.50 -10.99
N LYS A 218 -9.62 -16.78 -9.89
CA LYS A 218 -10.79 -15.93 -9.61
C LYS A 218 -10.36 -14.49 -9.30
N TYR A 219 -11.30 -13.54 -9.34
CA TYR A 219 -11.04 -12.13 -9.04
C TYR A 219 -10.68 -11.84 -7.57
N ASP A 220 -11.14 -12.67 -6.64
CA ASP A 220 -10.84 -12.58 -5.21
C ASP A 220 -9.51 -13.26 -4.81
N ASN A 221 -8.80 -13.85 -5.78
CA ASN A 221 -7.54 -14.53 -5.49
C ASN A 221 -6.48 -13.52 -5.00
N PRO A 222 -5.86 -13.74 -3.83
CA PRO A 222 -4.91 -12.78 -3.24
C PRO A 222 -3.65 -12.58 -4.10
N ARG A 223 -3.35 -13.51 -5.02
CA ARG A 223 -2.20 -13.44 -5.93
C ARG A 223 -2.52 -12.74 -7.26
N LEU A 224 -3.78 -12.36 -7.49
CA LEU A 224 -4.21 -11.81 -8.77
C LEU A 224 -3.48 -10.52 -9.14
N THR A 225 -3.17 -9.65 -8.17
CA THR A 225 -2.41 -8.42 -8.38
C THR A 225 -1.10 -8.69 -9.12
N TYR A 226 -0.32 -9.69 -8.67
CA TYR A 226 0.95 -10.06 -9.30
C TYR A 226 0.75 -10.58 -10.73
N VAL A 227 -0.30 -11.38 -10.96
CA VAL A 227 -0.66 -11.90 -12.29
C VAL A 227 -0.98 -10.76 -13.26
N VAL A 228 -1.81 -9.82 -12.82
CA VAL A 228 -2.26 -8.68 -13.63
C VAL A 228 -1.08 -7.76 -13.97
N ARG A 229 -0.17 -7.52 -13.02
CA ARG A 229 1.03 -6.73 -13.24
C ARG A 229 1.96 -7.35 -14.29
N LEU A 230 2.26 -8.65 -14.17
CA LEU A 230 3.06 -9.35 -15.16
C LEU A 230 2.38 -9.36 -16.54
N LEU A 231 1.05 -9.50 -16.58
CA LEU A 231 0.30 -9.43 -17.84
C LEU A 231 0.40 -8.05 -18.48
N GLY A 232 0.18 -6.96 -17.73
CA GLY A 232 0.32 -5.59 -18.25
C GLY A 232 1.74 -5.28 -18.72
N LEU A 233 2.75 -5.80 -18.03
CA LEU A 233 4.14 -5.73 -18.47
C LEU A 233 4.36 -6.45 -19.82
N VAL A 234 3.78 -7.64 -20.04
CA VAL A 234 3.85 -8.32 -21.36
C VAL A 234 3.16 -7.50 -22.45
N PHE A 235 2.09 -6.77 -22.14
CA PHE A 235 1.47 -5.84 -23.09
C PHE A 235 2.37 -4.63 -23.41
N GLY A 236 3.19 -4.19 -22.45
CA GLY A 236 4.17 -3.09 -22.56
C GLY A 236 5.53 -3.53 -23.13
N ASP A 237 6.59 -3.50 -22.32
CA ASP A 237 7.97 -3.83 -22.77
C ASP A 237 8.37 -5.30 -22.52
N GLY A 238 7.59 -6.03 -21.72
CA GLY A 238 7.82 -7.44 -21.43
C GLY A 238 7.65 -8.33 -22.66
N THR A 239 8.43 -9.41 -22.72
CA THR A 239 8.35 -10.38 -23.83
C THR A 239 7.95 -11.75 -23.30
N LEU A 240 6.91 -12.33 -23.89
CA LEU A 240 6.55 -13.72 -23.70
C LEU A 240 6.83 -14.49 -24.99
N SER A 241 7.59 -15.59 -24.89
CA SER A 241 8.01 -16.37 -26.05
C SER A 241 8.04 -17.86 -25.75
N TYR A 242 7.99 -18.66 -26.81
CA TYR A 242 8.10 -20.11 -26.75
C TYR A 242 9.02 -20.57 -27.87
N GLY A 243 10.00 -21.41 -27.55
CA GLY A 243 11.02 -21.85 -28.50
C GLY A 243 11.73 -23.11 -28.05
N ARG A 244 12.70 -23.57 -28.84
CA ARG A 244 13.53 -24.73 -28.48
C ARG A 244 14.40 -24.41 -27.26
N SER A 245 14.46 -25.33 -26.31
CA SER A 245 15.32 -25.25 -25.12
C SER A 245 15.84 -26.65 -24.81
N GLY A 246 17.15 -26.86 -24.94
CA GLY A 246 17.77 -28.18 -24.84
C GLY A 246 17.18 -29.18 -25.84
N THR A 247 16.78 -30.36 -25.36
CA THR A 247 16.15 -31.42 -26.16
C THR A 247 14.64 -31.24 -26.38
N GLY A 248 14.05 -30.14 -25.88
CA GLY A 248 12.61 -29.90 -25.94
C GLY A 248 12.24 -28.47 -26.32
N PHE A 249 11.05 -28.06 -25.91
CA PHE A 249 10.55 -26.70 -26.06
C PHE A 249 10.27 -26.07 -24.69
N GLY A 250 10.62 -24.80 -24.54
CA GLY A 250 10.49 -24.04 -23.30
C GLY A 250 9.76 -22.71 -23.52
N GLY A 251 8.99 -22.30 -22.52
CA GLY A 251 8.43 -20.95 -22.43
C GLY A 251 9.41 -20.01 -21.72
N LYS A 252 9.54 -18.79 -22.23
CA LYS A 252 10.42 -17.76 -21.66
C LYS A 252 9.68 -16.42 -21.53
N PHE A 253 9.63 -15.93 -20.31
CA PHE A 253 9.25 -14.56 -19.97
C PHE A 253 10.53 -13.74 -19.80
N ILE A 254 10.58 -12.53 -20.35
CA ILE A 254 11.73 -11.62 -20.29
C ILE A 254 11.24 -10.22 -19.95
N ALA A 255 11.91 -9.57 -19.00
CA ALA A 255 11.72 -8.17 -18.65
C ALA A 255 13.02 -7.38 -18.84
N TRP A 256 12.88 -6.09 -19.13
CA TRP A 256 13.96 -5.14 -19.33
C TRP A 256 13.62 -3.88 -18.54
N GLY A 257 14.61 -3.23 -17.94
CA GLY A 257 14.37 -2.04 -17.13
C GLY A 257 15.54 -1.71 -16.23
N ASP A 258 15.32 -0.78 -15.31
CA ASP A 258 16.30 -0.46 -14.28
C ASP A 258 16.39 -1.61 -13.26
N PRO A 259 17.57 -1.88 -12.65
CA PRO A 259 17.75 -3.00 -11.72
C PRO A 259 16.70 -3.04 -10.60
N GLU A 260 16.36 -1.87 -10.04
CA GLU A 260 15.40 -1.74 -8.94
C GLU A 260 13.96 -2.06 -9.36
N ASP A 261 13.61 -1.86 -10.63
CA ASP A 261 12.30 -2.23 -11.18
C ASP A 261 12.26 -3.74 -11.49
N LEU A 262 13.38 -4.31 -11.93
CA LEU A 262 13.50 -5.74 -12.20
C LEU A 262 13.46 -6.57 -10.91
N GLU A 263 13.95 -6.04 -9.79
CA GLU A 263 13.79 -6.65 -8.46
C GLU A 263 12.31 -6.76 -8.05
N ASP A 264 11.50 -5.72 -8.28
CA ASP A 264 10.05 -5.76 -8.00
C ASP A 264 9.35 -6.82 -8.87
N ILE A 265 9.74 -6.92 -10.16
CA ILE A 265 9.22 -7.94 -11.08
C ILE A 265 9.64 -9.35 -10.63
N ALA A 266 10.88 -9.50 -10.14
CA ALA A 266 11.39 -10.75 -9.58
C ALA A 266 10.56 -11.18 -8.37
N SER A 267 10.30 -10.25 -7.46
CA SER A 267 9.50 -10.47 -6.26
C SER A 267 8.09 -10.93 -6.63
N ASP A 268 7.43 -10.27 -7.59
CA ASP A 268 6.10 -10.66 -8.05
C ASP A 268 6.09 -12.07 -8.69
N LEU A 269 7.14 -12.45 -9.44
CA LEU A 269 7.31 -13.82 -9.95
C LEU A 269 7.46 -14.84 -8.81
N GLU A 270 8.26 -14.52 -7.81
CA GLU A 270 8.49 -15.37 -6.63
C GLU A 270 7.24 -15.54 -5.78
N GLN A 271 6.41 -14.49 -5.65
CA GLN A 271 5.11 -14.58 -4.97
C GLN A 271 4.12 -15.51 -5.69
N LEU A 272 4.27 -15.65 -7.02
CA LEU A 272 3.56 -16.65 -7.83
C LEU A 272 4.26 -18.04 -7.80
N GLY A 273 5.39 -18.14 -7.10
CA GLY A 273 6.25 -19.31 -6.90
C GLY A 273 7.23 -19.58 -8.04
N PHE A 274 7.35 -18.67 -9.02
CA PHE A 274 8.20 -18.85 -10.19
C PHE A 274 9.59 -18.29 -9.92
N HIS A 275 10.60 -18.93 -10.48
CA HIS A 275 11.98 -18.50 -10.30
C HIS A 275 12.37 -17.47 -11.36
N ALA A 276 12.82 -16.31 -10.91
CA ALA A 276 13.47 -15.31 -11.73
C ALA A 276 14.97 -15.59 -11.84
N SER A 277 15.54 -15.45 -13.04
CA SER A 277 16.98 -15.49 -13.21
C SER A 277 17.64 -14.31 -12.49
N PRO A 278 18.93 -14.41 -12.14
CA PRO A 278 19.73 -13.24 -11.77
C PRO A 278 19.63 -12.13 -12.82
N LEU A 279 19.83 -10.89 -12.38
CA LEU A 279 19.93 -9.74 -13.27
C LEU A 279 21.14 -9.92 -14.18
N TYR A 280 20.91 -9.77 -15.48
CA TYR A 280 21.96 -9.76 -16.49
C TYR A 280 22.16 -8.32 -16.97
N GLU A 281 23.41 -7.88 -16.94
CA GLU A 281 23.86 -6.63 -17.54
C GLU A 281 24.50 -6.92 -18.90
N GLY A 282 24.14 -6.14 -19.91
CA GLY A 282 24.74 -6.23 -21.23
C GLY A 282 24.81 -4.89 -21.92
N GLU A 283 25.58 -4.83 -23.01
CA GLU A 283 25.67 -3.65 -23.87
C GLU A 283 24.98 -3.92 -25.20
N SER A 284 24.25 -2.93 -25.71
CA SER A 284 23.65 -3.01 -27.03
C SER A 284 24.04 -1.79 -27.86
N THR A 285 24.35 -2.02 -29.14
CA THR A 285 24.50 -0.95 -30.13
C THR A 285 23.52 -1.21 -31.27
N SER A 286 22.57 -0.30 -31.44
CA SER A 286 21.55 -0.35 -32.48
C SER A 286 21.74 0.77 -33.48
N ILE A 287 21.83 0.43 -34.76
CA ILE A 287 21.89 1.41 -35.86
C ILE A 287 20.48 1.59 -36.43
N ILE A 288 19.87 2.75 -36.18
CA ILE A 288 18.54 3.11 -36.67
C ILE A 288 18.68 4.02 -37.88
N SER A 289 18.14 3.60 -39.03
CA SER A 289 18.02 4.45 -40.21
C SER A 289 16.71 5.24 -40.14
N THR A 290 16.80 6.57 -40.02
CA THR A 290 15.63 7.45 -39.97
C THR A 290 15.07 7.72 -41.37
N ILE A 291 13.83 8.25 -41.40
CA ILE A 291 13.07 8.58 -42.62
C ILE A 291 13.87 9.48 -43.60
N GLY A 292 14.76 10.34 -43.10
CA GLY A 292 15.60 11.21 -43.93
C GLY A 292 16.95 10.61 -44.33
N GLY A 293 17.13 9.29 -44.25
CA GLY A 293 18.39 8.60 -44.59
C GLY A 293 19.51 8.74 -43.54
N LYS A 294 19.35 9.59 -42.52
CA LYS A 294 20.32 9.72 -41.42
C LYS A 294 20.33 8.46 -40.57
N ARG A 295 21.52 7.84 -40.44
CA ARG A 295 21.78 6.74 -39.52
C ARG A 295 22.05 7.32 -38.13
N ARG A 296 21.36 6.80 -37.11
CA ARG A 296 21.64 7.07 -35.70
C ARG A 296 22.17 5.79 -35.07
N ILE A 297 23.30 5.90 -34.39
CA ILE A 297 23.84 4.84 -33.55
C ILE A 297 23.32 5.11 -32.14
N ILE A 298 22.65 4.13 -31.56
CA ILE A 298 22.20 4.15 -30.17
C ILE A 298 22.97 3.05 -29.47
N SER A 299 23.93 3.43 -28.64
CA SER A 299 24.69 2.52 -27.79
C SER A 299 24.30 2.76 -26.34
N GLY A 300 24.17 1.69 -25.57
CA GLY A 300 23.89 1.80 -24.14
C GLY A 300 23.86 0.45 -23.44
N THR A 301 24.06 0.52 -22.13
CA THR A 301 23.90 -0.60 -21.20
C THR A 301 22.42 -0.89 -20.99
N TYR A 302 22.08 -2.16 -20.85
CA TYR A 302 20.75 -2.63 -20.49
C TYR A 302 20.84 -3.67 -19.37
N PHE A 303 19.78 -3.73 -18.57
CA PHE A 303 19.56 -4.81 -17.62
C PHE A 303 18.34 -5.62 -18.04
N THR A 304 18.41 -6.92 -17.82
CA THR A 304 17.31 -7.83 -18.11
C THR A 304 17.24 -8.94 -17.10
N MET A 305 16.03 -9.48 -16.93
CA MET A 305 15.84 -10.78 -16.28
C MET A 305 14.88 -11.65 -17.07
N SER A 306 14.93 -12.95 -16.78
CA SER A 306 14.04 -13.91 -17.42
C SER A 306 13.52 -14.98 -16.48
N CYS A 307 12.34 -15.49 -16.78
CA CYS A 307 11.79 -16.69 -16.16
C CYS A 307 11.59 -17.74 -17.24
N SER A 308 12.32 -18.86 -17.15
CA SER A 308 12.18 -20.00 -18.06
C SER A 308 11.23 -21.02 -17.46
N SER A 309 9.95 -20.94 -17.83
CA SER A 309 8.90 -21.82 -17.31
C SER A 309 7.80 -22.02 -18.35
N ILE A 310 7.60 -23.27 -18.77
CA ILE A 310 6.48 -23.66 -19.64
C ILE A 310 5.12 -23.45 -18.95
N VAL A 311 5.10 -23.55 -17.62
CA VAL A 311 3.90 -23.38 -16.81
C VAL A 311 3.48 -21.91 -16.77
N LEU A 312 4.42 -21.00 -16.45
CA LEU A 312 4.16 -19.56 -16.49
C LEU A 312 3.77 -19.11 -17.89
N PHE A 313 4.47 -19.59 -18.92
CA PHE A 313 4.15 -19.29 -20.31
C PHE A 313 2.72 -19.69 -20.67
N THR A 314 2.33 -20.93 -20.36
CA THR A 314 0.99 -21.43 -20.69
C THR A 314 -0.09 -20.66 -19.95
N PHE A 315 0.18 -20.33 -18.68
CA PHE A 315 -0.72 -19.54 -17.85
C PHE A 315 -0.96 -18.12 -18.40
N LEU A 316 0.10 -17.35 -18.65
CA LEU A 316 -0.02 -15.99 -19.21
C LEU A 316 -0.64 -16.00 -20.61
N LYS A 317 -0.27 -16.97 -21.46
CA LYS A 317 -0.90 -17.16 -22.77
C LYS A 317 -2.41 -17.39 -22.63
N ALA A 318 -2.83 -18.26 -21.71
CA ALA A 318 -4.24 -18.57 -21.50
C ALA A 318 -5.03 -17.37 -20.98
N LEU A 319 -4.38 -16.45 -20.24
CA LEU A 319 -4.95 -15.17 -19.81
C LEU A 319 -5.02 -14.11 -20.92
N GLY A 320 -4.48 -14.40 -22.11
CA GLY A 320 -4.53 -13.51 -23.27
C GLY A 320 -3.25 -12.69 -23.52
N ALA A 321 -2.11 -13.07 -22.93
CA ALA A 321 -0.85 -12.39 -23.19
C ALA A 321 -0.40 -12.53 -24.67
N PRO A 322 0.04 -11.44 -25.33
CA PRO A 322 0.61 -11.52 -26.67
C PRO A 322 1.96 -12.25 -26.67
N ILE A 323 2.20 -13.10 -27.67
CA ILE A 323 3.40 -13.95 -27.75
C ILE A 323 4.30 -13.55 -28.91
N GLY A 324 5.53 -13.13 -28.61
CA GLY A 324 6.54 -12.75 -29.60
C GLY A 324 6.43 -11.27 -30.01
N ASP A 325 6.73 -10.97 -31.28
CA ASP A 325 6.80 -9.61 -31.79
C ASP A 325 5.41 -8.95 -31.88
N LYS A 326 5.08 -8.15 -30.86
CA LYS A 326 3.83 -7.39 -30.74
C LYS A 326 3.52 -6.49 -31.94
N GLY A 327 4.53 -6.09 -32.71
CA GLY A 327 4.33 -5.32 -33.93
C GLY A 327 3.77 -6.12 -35.11
N GLU A 328 3.92 -7.44 -35.11
CA GLU A 328 3.38 -8.33 -36.16
C GLU A 328 2.12 -9.09 -35.74
N LEU A 329 1.70 -8.92 -34.48
CA LEU A 329 0.55 -9.62 -33.92
C LEU A 329 -0.73 -8.79 -33.98
N SER A 330 -1.84 -9.49 -34.15
CA SER A 330 -3.17 -8.98 -33.81
C SER A 330 -3.53 -9.42 -32.40
N TYR A 331 -3.82 -8.48 -31.52
CA TYR A 331 -4.26 -8.74 -30.14
C TYR A 331 -5.10 -7.57 -29.62
N SER A 332 -5.91 -7.85 -28.59
CA SER A 332 -6.80 -6.91 -27.92
C SER A 332 -6.64 -7.05 -26.40
N ILE A 333 -7.26 -6.15 -25.63
CA ILE A 333 -7.31 -6.34 -24.17
C ILE A 333 -8.18 -7.57 -23.87
N PRO A 334 -7.77 -8.48 -22.97
CA PRO A 334 -8.58 -9.64 -22.62
C PRO A 334 -9.94 -9.23 -22.05
N ASP A 335 -11.00 -9.95 -22.41
CA ASP A 335 -12.37 -9.58 -22.01
C ASP A 335 -12.58 -9.61 -20.49
N TRP A 336 -11.84 -10.48 -19.77
CA TRP A 336 -11.87 -10.51 -18.32
C TRP A 336 -11.25 -9.25 -17.70
N ILE A 337 -10.25 -8.63 -18.33
CA ILE A 337 -9.74 -7.31 -17.88
C ILE A 337 -10.78 -6.22 -18.15
N LYS A 338 -11.43 -6.25 -19.32
CA LYS A 338 -12.49 -5.27 -19.66
C LYS A 338 -13.68 -5.32 -18.70
N LYS A 339 -13.99 -6.49 -18.16
CA LYS A 339 -15.09 -6.72 -17.20
C LYS A 339 -14.65 -6.64 -15.73
N ALA A 340 -13.35 -6.48 -15.47
CA ALA A 340 -12.82 -6.48 -14.11
C ALA A 340 -13.26 -5.24 -13.31
N PRO A 341 -13.26 -5.32 -11.97
CA PRO A 341 -13.34 -4.16 -11.09
C PRO A 341 -12.25 -3.12 -11.39
N LEU A 342 -12.51 -1.87 -11.02
CA LEU A 342 -11.61 -0.74 -11.33
C LEU A 342 -10.20 -0.94 -10.76
N TRP A 343 -10.04 -1.54 -9.57
CA TRP A 343 -8.72 -1.74 -8.98
C TRP A 343 -7.84 -2.70 -9.81
N ILE A 344 -8.43 -3.66 -10.53
CA ILE A 344 -7.70 -4.57 -11.43
C ILE A 344 -7.36 -3.89 -12.75
N LYS A 345 -8.33 -3.16 -13.32
CA LYS A 345 -8.10 -2.33 -14.52
C LYS A 345 -6.98 -1.32 -14.27
N LYS A 346 -6.95 -0.72 -13.08
CA LYS A 346 -5.88 0.15 -12.61
C LYS A 346 -4.54 -0.57 -12.66
N GLU A 347 -4.39 -1.73 -12.02
CA GLU A 347 -3.10 -2.44 -11.96
C GLU A 347 -2.57 -2.83 -13.36
N PHE A 348 -3.48 -3.26 -14.25
CA PHE A 348 -3.13 -3.55 -15.63
C PHE A 348 -2.65 -2.28 -16.37
N LEU A 349 -3.38 -1.17 -16.24
CA LEU A 349 -3.03 0.09 -16.90
C LEU A 349 -1.75 0.70 -16.33
N ALA A 350 -1.54 0.63 -15.01
CA ALA A 350 -0.35 1.18 -14.34
C ALA A 350 0.93 0.50 -14.81
N THR A 351 0.91 -0.83 -15.00
CA THR A 351 2.06 -1.59 -15.54
C THR A 351 2.24 -1.35 -17.04
N PHE A 352 1.16 -1.33 -17.81
CA PHE A 352 1.22 -0.99 -19.24
C PHE A 352 1.78 0.42 -19.46
N PHE A 353 1.34 1.41 -18.69
CA PHE A 353 1.83 2.79 -18.72
C PHE A 353 3.25 2.94 -18.16
N GLY A 354 3.64 2.08 -17.21
CA GLY A 354 5.02 1.92 -16.77
C GLY A 354 5.98 1.80 -17.95
N SER A 355 5.64 0.93 -18.91
CA SER A 355 6.37 0.75 -20.17
C SER A 355 6.11 1.87 -21.18
N GLU A 356 4.85 2.07 -21.56
CA GLU A 356 4.51 2.77 -22.81
C GLU A 356 4.27 4.29 -22.66
N LEU A 357 3.81 4.74 -21.49
CA LEU A 357 3.41 6.12 -21.28
C LEU A 357 4.60 7.01 -20.94
N ASP A 358 4.64 8.19 -21.53
CA ASP A 358 5.56 9.25 -21.15
C ASP A 358 5.45 9.55 -19.64
N HIS A 359 6.58 9.89 -19.02
CA HIS A 359 6.56 10.44 -17.66
C HIS A 359 5.91 11.85 -17.66
N PRO A 360 5.45 12.36 -16.50
CA PRO A 360 4.99 13.73 -16.40
C PRO A 360 6.09 14.71 -16.82
N ARG A 361 5.89 15.40 -17.95
CA ARG A 361 6.84 16.37 -18.51
C ARG A 361 6.31 17.79 -18.40
N MET A 362 7.16 18.71 -17.98
CA MET A 362 6.81 20.13 -17.87
C MET A 362 7.13 20.89 -19.16
N LYS A 363 6.28 21.88 -19.50
CA LYS A 363 6.58 22.87 -20.55
C LYS A 363 7.68 23.83 -20.09
N LYS A 364 8.23 24.62 -21.03
CA LYS A 364 9.30 25.60 -20.75
C LYS A 364 8.98 26.60 -19.63
N ASN A 365 7.70 26.86 -19.36
CA ASN A 365 7.26 27.75 -18.28
C ASN A 365 7.30 27.11 -16.88
N ASP A 366 7.58 25.81 -16.81
CA ASP A 366 7.64 24.97 -15.61
C ASP A 366 6.42 25.08 -14.67
N THR A 367 5.25 25.35 -15.23
CA THR A 367 3.98 25.47 -14.48
C THR A 367 2.84 24.68 -15.11
N THR A 368 3.06 24.11 -16.29
CA THR A 368 2.05 23.36 -17.04
C THR A 368 2.67 22.12 -17.65
N PHE A 369 1.99 20.99 -17.55
CA PHE A 369 2.44 19.73 -18.15
C PHE A 369 2.25 19.72 -19.68
N TYR A 370 3.12 18.99 -20.37
CA TYR A 370 2.87 18.53 -21.74
C TYR A 370 1.74 17.52 -21.75
N ILE A 371 1.18 17.32 -22.94
CA ILE A 371 0.18 16.28 -23.20
C ILE A 371 0.85 14.92 -23.01
N PRO A 372 0.38 14.07 -22.08
CA PRO A 372 0.90 12.71 -21.94
C PRO A 372 0.60 11.91 -23.20
N CYS A 373 1.61 11.21 -23.71
CA CYS A 373 1.49 10.41 -24.92
C CYS A 373 2.08 9.02 -24.65
N PHE A 374 1.42 7.99 -25.15
CA PHE A 374 2.02 6.68 -25.35
C PHE A 374 1.96 6.31 -26.82
N SER A 375 2.72 5.31 -27.24
CA SER A 375 2.80 5.00 -28.67
C SER A 375 3.07 3.55 -29.00
N LEU A 376 2.20 2.97 -29.82
CA LEU A 376 2.28 1.57 -30.22
C LEU A 376 2.92 1.45 -31.60
N SER A 377 3.70 0.40 -31.83
CA SER A 377 4.28 0.11 -33.15
C SER A 377 3.64 -1.14 -33.75
N LYS A 378 3.12 -1.02 -34.98
CA LYS A 378 2.52 -2.12 -35.74
C LYS A 378 3.09 -2.18 -37.15
N THR A 379 3.16 -3.37 -37.72
CA THR A 379 3.36 -3.55 -39.16
C THR A 379 2.15 -3.03 -39.93
N GLN A 380 2.34 -2.64 -41.19
CA GLN A 380 1.30 -2.00 -41.99
C GLN A 380 0.00 -2.82 -42.07
N ASP A 381 0.09 -4.15 -42.11
CA ASP A 381 -1.05 -5.08 -42.12
C ASP A 381 -1.72 -5.27 -40.75
N LYS A 382 -1.09 -4.79 -39.67
CA LYS A 382 -1.57 -4.93 -38.28
C LYS A 382 -2.02 -3.63 -37.63
N VAL A 383 -2.05 -2.52 -38.38
CA VAL A 383 -2.44 -1.20 -37.87
C VAL A 383 -3.85 -1.20 -37.32
N GLN A 384 -4.81 -1.83 -38.01
CA GLN A 384 -6.20 -1.87 -37.55
C GLN A 384 -6.31 -2.53 -36.18
N SER A 385 -5.63 -3.66 -35.97
CA SER A 385 -5.60 -4.29 -34.65
C SER A 385 -4.98 -3.40 -33.57
N GLY A 386 -3.99 -2.57 -33.92
CA GLY A 386 -3.46 -1.57 -32.99
C GLY A 386 -4.49 -0.49 -32.65
N LEU A 387 -5.31 -0.05 -33.60
CA LEU A 387 -6.41 0.90 -33.36
C LEU A 387 -7.54 0.27 -32.52
N ASP A 388 -7.84 -1.01 -32.74
CA ASP A 388 -8.83 -1.74 -31.94
C ASP A 388 -8.39 -1.85 -30.47
N LEU A 389 -7.10 -2.14 -30.24
CA LEU A 389 -6.50 -2.11 -28.91
C LEU A 389 -6.60 -0.71 -28.27
N VAL A 390 -6.35 0.36 -29.02
CA VAL A 390 -6.51 1.74 -28.54
C VAL A 390 -7.97 2.04 -28.21
N ASN A 391 -8.93 1.50 -28.96
CA ASN A 391 -10.36 1.63 -28.65
C ASN A 391 -10.75 0.89 -27.37
N ASP A 392 -10.19 -0.29 -27.12
CA ASP A 392 -10.37 -1.00 -25.85
C ASP A 392 -9.81 -0.17 -24.68
N LEU A 393 -8.57 0.33 -24.80
CA LEU A 393 -7.96 1.21 -23.80
C LEU A 393 -8.78 2.48 -23.58
N LYS A 394 -9.32 3.09 -24.64
CA LYS A 394 -10.18 4.27 -24.56
C LYS A 394 -11.41 4.02 -23.68
N LYS A 395 -12.06 2.87 -23.84
CA LYS A 395 -13.25 2.49 -23.04
C LYS A 395 -12.88 2.34 -21.57
N ILE A 396 -11.78 1.63 -21.27
CA ILE A 396 -11.33 1.43 -19.89
C ILE A 396 -10.94 2.76 -19.25
N LEU A 397 -10.20 3.62 -19.96
CA LEU A 397 -9.79 4.94 -19.46
C LEU A 397 -10.99 5.85 -19.16
N LEU A 398 -12.06 5.76 -19.94
CA LEU A 398 -13.28 6.53 -19.68
C LEU A 398 -13.94 6.16 -18.34
N GLU A 399 -13.80 4.91 -17.87
CA GLU A 399 -14.31 4.51 -16.56
C GLU A 399 -13.58 5.22 -15.41
N PHE A 400 -12.32 5.63 -15.63
CA PHE A 400 -11.55 6.49 -14.73
C PHE A 400 -11.75 7.99 -15.02
N GLY A 401 -12.70 8.37 -15.88
CA GLY A 401 -12.89 9.76 -16.31
C GLY A 401 -11.75 10.33 -17.16
N ILE A 402 -10.91 9.48 -17.75
CA ILE A 402 -9.78 9.85 -18.60
C ILE A 402 -10.17 9.78 -20.07
N THR A 403 -9.83 10.83 -20.82
CA THR A 403 -10.20 11.02 -22.21
C THR A 403 -8.96 11.10 -23.09
N ILE A 404 -9.02 10.44 -24.25
CA ILE A 404 -8.00 10.55 -25.29
C ILE A 404 -8.34 11.76 -26.15
N SER A 405 -7.39 12.70 -26.28
CA SER A 405 -7.57 13.91 -27.09
C SER A 405 -7.36 13.67 -28.58
N SER A 406 -6.40 12.80 -28.94
CA SER A 406 -6.10 12.48 -30.34
C SER A 406 -5.43 11.12 -30.49
N VAL A 407 -5.70 10.47 -31.62
CA VAL A 407 -5.00 9.26 -32.08
C VAL A 407 -4.48 9.56 -33.48
N ARG A 408 -3.18 9.35 -33.70
CA ARG A 408 -2.52 9.71 -34.96
C ARG A 408 -1.50 8.66 -35.37
N THR A 409 -1.47 8.31 -36.65
CA THR A 409 -0.56 7.29 -37.19
C THR A 409 0.53 7.91 -38.02
N LYS A 410 1.77 7.46 -37.85
CA LYS A 410 2.92 7.92 -38.66
C LYS A 410 3.78 6.74 -39.09
N TRP A 411 4.27 6.78 -40.32
CA TRP A 411 5.31 5.85 -40.75
C TRP A 411 6.59 6.09 -39.94
N SER A 412 7.22 5.01 -39.46
CA SER A 412 8.38 5.05 -38.57
C SER A 412 9.64 4.54 -39.26
N ILE A 413 9.78 3.21 -39.40
CA ILE A 413 11.02 2.54 -39.85
C ILE A 413 10.67 1.38 -40.78
N LYS A 414 11.56 1.07 -41.73
CA LYS A 414 11.53 -0.17 -42.52
C LYS A 414 12.29 -1.28 -41.76
N ARG A 415 11.62 -2.37 -41.43
CA ARG A 415 12.20 -3.51 -40.68
C ARG A 415 13.21 -4.26 -41.55
N LYS A 416 14.08 -5.07 -40.92
CA LYS A 416 14.99 -6.01 -41.63
C LYS A 416 14.24 -6.97 -42.56
N THR A 417 13.02 -7.33 -42.19
CA THR A 417 12.09 -8.17 -42.99
C THR A 417 11.52 -7.46 -44.22
N GLY A 418 11.84 -6.18 -44.44
CA GLY A 418 11.28 -5.36 -45.52
C GLY A 418 9.93 -4.70 -45.20
N LYS A 419 9.20 -5.20 -44.19
CA LYS A 419 7.91 -4.65 -43.75
C LYS A 419 8.05 -3.23 -43.19
N LYS A 420 7.05 -2.38 -43.46
CA LYS A 420 6.96 -1.03 -42.90
C LYS A 420 6.32 -1.06 -41.52
N THR A 421 6.94 -0.38 -40.55
CA THR A 421 6.36 -0.15 -39.23
C THR A 421 5.65 1.20 -39.21
N ILE A 422 4.39 1.19 -38.78
CA ILE A 422 3.55 2.36 -38.51
C ILE A 422 3.44 2.51 -37.00
N LYS A 423 3.69 3.72 -36.52
CA LYS A 423 3.59 4.10 -35.12
C LYS A 423 2.27 4.82 -34.88
N ILE A 424 1.50 4.34 -33.92
CA ILE A 424 0.22 4.89 -33.47
C ILE A 424 0.51 5.69 -32.21
N TYR A 425 0.39 7.01 -32.28
CA TYR A 425 0.51 7.90 -31.12
C TYR A 425 -0.87 8.15 -30.54
N VAL A 426 -0.97 8.04 -29.21
CA VAL A 426 -2.20 8.26 -28.46
C VAL A 426 -1.94 9.35 -27.43
N ASP A 427 -2.59 10.48 -27.62
CA ASP A 427 -2.47 11.65 -26.78
C ASP A 427 -3.61 11.67 -25.75
N ILE A 428 -3.27 11.71 -24.46
CA ILE A 428 -4.24 11.80 -23.36
C ILE A 428 -4.50 13.26 -23.04
N ALA A 429 -5.77 13.64 -22.84
CA ALA A 429 -6.14 15.02 -22.58
C ALA A 429 -5.42 15.58 -21.34
N SER A 430 -4.87 16.79 -21.45
CA SER A 430 -4.00 17.39 -20.42
C SER A 430 -4.71 18.43 -19.52
N ASN A 431 -6.04 18.38 -19.41
CA ASN A 431 -6.74 19.23 -18.46
C ASN A 431 -6.50 18.72 -17.03
N ILE A 432 -6.64 19.61 -16.03
CA ILE A 432 -6.29 19.30 -14.63
C ILE A 432 -7.00 18.03 -14.15
N GLN A 433 -8.30 17.88 -14.40
CA GLN A 433 -9.05 16.72 -13.93
C GLN A 433 -8.58 15.41 -14.57
N ASN A 434 -8.33 15.40 -15.89
CA ASN A 434 -7.79 14.21 -16.56
C ASN A 434 -6.41 13.82 -16.02
N LEU A 435 -5.53 14.81 -15.77
CA LEU A 435 -4.21 14.53 -15.22
C LEU A 435 -4.27 14.07 -13.75
N LEU A 436 -5.22 14.59 -12.97
CA LEU A 436 -5.46 14.11 -11.61
C LEU A 436 -5.89 12.65 -11.61
N ASN A 437 -6.83 12.26 -12.47
CA ASN A 437 -7.28 10.88 -12.57
C ASN A 437 -6.15 9.97 -13.11
N LEU A 438 -5.40 10.43 -14.13
CA LEU A 438 -4.29 9.67 -14.71
C LEU A 438 -3.17 9.40 -13.71
N TYR A 439 -2.68 10.43 -13.02
CA TYR A 439 -1.53 10.29 -12.12
C TYR A 439 -1.91 9.88 -10.69
N GLY A 440 -3.12 10.20 -10.24
CA GLY A 440 -3.64 9.87 -8.92
C GLY A 440 -4.23 8.47 -8.84
N GLU A 441 -5.13 8.12 -9.77
CA GLU A 441 -5.86 6.84 -9.74
C GLU A 441 -5.07 5.70 -10.38
N ILE A 442 -4.51 5.92 -11.57
CA ILE A 442 -3.76 4.89 -12.32
C ILE A 442 -2.28 4.89 -11.95
N GLY A 443 -1.58 5.99 -12.22
CA GLY A 443 -0.14 6.10 -11.98
C GLY A 443 0.70 5.17 -12.85
N TYR A 444 1.80 4.67 -12.30
CA TYR A 444 2.76 3.80 -12.97
C TYR A 444 3.18 2.66 -12.04
N LYS A 445 3.50 1.50 -12.61
CA LYS A 445 4.11 0.36 -11.92
C LYS A 445 5.28 -0.21 -12.72
N TYR A 446 6.21 -0.90 -12.03
CA TYR A 446 7.49 -1.37 -12.55
C TYR A 446 8.34 -0.28 -13.22
N GLN A 447 8.19 0.96 -12.73
CA GLN A 447 8.94 2.09 -13.22
C GLN A 447 8.99 3.18 -12.14
N LYS A 448 9.82 2.97 -11.12
CA LYS A 448 9.87 3.76 -9.88
C LYS A 448 10.07 5.25 -10.12
N ARG A 449 10.91 5.61 -11.09
CA ARG A 449 11.12 7.02 -11.45
C ARG A 449 9.85 7.67 -11.97
N LYS A 450 9.11 7.00 -12.87
CA LYS A 450 7.84 7.52 -13.40
C LYS A 450 6.77 7.57 -12.31
N GLU A 451 6.68 6.52 -11.49
CA GLU A 451 5.74 6.44 -10.36
C GLU A 451 5.95 7.63 -9.41
N ARG A 452 7.19 7.87 -8.98
CA ARG A 452 7.55 9.03 -8.15
C ARG A 452 7.15 10.37 -8.77
N LEU A 453 7.53 10.60 -10.03
CA LEU A 453 7.21 11.86 -10.72
C LEU A 453 5.70 12.05 -10.86
N SER A 454 4.96 10.96 -11.06
CA SER A 454 3.49 10.99 -11.15
C SER A 454 2.84 11.38 -9.82
N ARG A 455 3.36 10.89 -8.69
CA ARG A 455 2.90 11.30 -7.34
C ARG A 455 3.13 12.79 -7.10
N TYR A 456 4.30 13.31 -7.47
CA TYR A 456 4.57 14.75 -7.39
C TYR A 456 3.67 15.57 -8.31
N ALA A 457 3.45 15.10 -9.54
CA ALA A 457 2.56 15.76 -10.50
C ALA A 457 1.12 15.79 -9.98
N TYR A 458 0.63 14.69 -9.42
CA TYR A 458 -0.69 14.58 -8.81
C TYR A 458 -0.88 15.62 -7.70
N GLU A 459 0.05 15.65 -6.74
CA GLU A 459 -0.02 16.58 -5.60
C GLU A 459 0.09 18.05 -6.03
N TYR A 460 0.96 18.36 -7.00
CA TYR A 460 1.09 19.69 -7.57
C TYR A 460 -0.22 20.15 -8.24
N LEU A 461 -0.88 19.24 -8.97
CA LEU A 461 -2.18 19.50 -9.59
C LEU A 461 -3.29 19.69 -8.56
N LEU A 462 -3.31 18.91 -7.47
CA LEU A 462 -4.25 19.08 -6.36
C LEU A 462 -4.08 20.45 -5.70
N THR A 463 -2.83 20.82 -5.40
CA THR A 463 -2.48 22.13 -4.84
C THR A 463 -3.00 23.26 -5.74
N ARG A 464 -2.82 23.11 -7.06
CA ARG A 464 -3.30 24.07 -8.05
C ARG A 464 -4.83 24.11 -8.12
N GLN A 465 -5.51 22.96 -8.06
CA GLN A 465 -6.98 22.88 -8.06
C GLN A 465 -7.55 23.57 -6.81
N ASN A 466 -6.96 23.33 -5.64
CA ASN A 466 -7.34 24.01 -4.39
C ASN A 466 -7.08 25.52 -4.46
N LEU A 467 -5.94 25.95 -5.02
CA LEU A 467 -5.65 27.37 -5.24
C LEU A 467 -6.70 28.03 -6.16
N ILE A 468 -7.11 27.37 -7.24
CA ILE A 468 -8.18 27.85 -8.12
C ILE A 468 -9.48 28.03 -7.32
N LYS A 469 -9.88 27.03 -6.54
CA LYS A 469 -11.09 27.08 -5.71
C LYS A 469 -11.04 28.25 -4.71
N LYS A 470 -9.94 28.38 -3.96
CA LYS A 470 -9.75 29.49 -2.99
C LYS A 470 -9.73 30.86 -3.67
N THR A 471 -9.13 30.96 -4.86
CA THR A 471 -9.11 32.21 -5.63
C THR A 471 -10.50 32.62 -6.11
N ILE A 472 -11.32 31.65 -6.55
CA ILE A 472 -12.71 31.90 -6.94
C ILE A 472 -13.53 32.40 -5.75
N GLN A 473 -13.39 31.78 -4.58
CA GLN A 473 -14.05 32.24 -3.35
C GLN A 473 -13.63 33.66 -2.97
N ALA A 474 -12.33 33.94 -2.98
CA ALA A 474 -11.82 35.28 -2.70
C ALA A 474 -12.33 36.33 -3.71
N TYR A 475 -12.46 35.97 -4.99
CA TYR A 475 -13.03 36.82 -6.02
C TYR A 475 -14.50 37.15 -5.76
N ASP A 476 -15.30 36.15 -5.40
CA ASP A 476 -16.73 36.32 -5.12
C ASP A 476 -16.93 37.23 -3.89
N ILE A 477 -16.15 37.02 -2.82
CA ILE A 477 -16.12 37.91 -1.64
C ILE A 477 -15.71 39.33 -2.03
N ALA A 478 -14.66 39.49 -2.84
CA ALA A 478 -14.19 40.81 -3.28
C ALA A 478 -15.25 41.56 -4.09
N LYS A 479 -15.99 40.88 -4.96
CA LYS A 479 -17.09 41.47 -5.74
C LYS A 479 -18.27 41.86 -4.85
N ALA A 480 -18.63 41.02 -3.86
CA ALA A 480 -19.69 41.35 -2.90
C ALA A 480 -19.34 42.62 -2.11
N LEU A 481 -18.15 42.66 -1.49
CA LEU A 481 -17.68 43.82 -0.73
C LEU A 481 -17.53 45.08 -1.60
N ARG A 482 -17.22 44.94 -2.90
CA ARG A 482 -17.18 46.06 -3.82
C ARG A 482 -18.58 46.62 -4.11
N ARG A 483 -19.61 45.77 -4.20
CA ARG A 483 -21.01 46.21 -4.34
C ARG A 483 -21.51 46.97 -3.11
N GLU A 484 -21.00 46.63 -1.93
CA GLU A 484 -21.22 47.39 -0.67
C GLU A 484 -20.46 48.74 -0.63
N GLY A 485 -19.80 49.15 -1.71
CA GLY A 485 -19.06 50.43 -1.77
C GLY A 485 -17.71 50.42 -1.06
N ARG A 486 -17.19 49.26 -0.63
CA ARG A 486 -15.88 49.22 0.06
C ARG A 486 -14.73 49.55 -0.90
N THR A 487 -13.70 50.21 -0.35
CA THR A 487 -12.46 50.52 -1.07
C THR A 487 -11.60 49.27 -1.24
N ILE A 488 -10.76 49.26 -2.27
CA ILE A 488 -9.85 48.13 -2.56
C ILE A 488 -9.00 47.77 -1.33
N GLY A 489 -8.50 48.76 -0.59
CA GLY A 489 -7.73 48.53 0.64
C GLY A 489 -8.51 47.78 1.72
N ARG A 490 -9.78 48.17 1.96
CA ARG A 490 -10.66 47.47 2.93
C ARG A 490 -11.01 46.05 2.47
N ILE A 491 -11.20 45.85 1.16
CA ILE A 491 -11.45 44.52 0.59
C ILE A 491 -10.26 43.60 0.83
N ILE A 492 -9.04 44.05 0.58
CA ILE A 492 -7.82 43.25 0.81
C ILE A 492 -7.67 42.89 2.27
N LYS A 493 -7.89 43.86 3.17
CA LYS A 493 -7.83 43.62 4.61
C LYS A 493 -8.80 42.52 5.03
N ALA A 494 -10.06 42.61 4.60
CA ALA A 494 -11.08 41.59 4.87
C ALA A 494 -10.70 40.21 4.29
N LEU A 495 -10.16 40.15 3.07
CA LEU A 495 -9.70 38.90 2.47
C LEU A 495 -8.56 38.27 3.28
N HIS A 496 -7.60 39.06 3.75
CA HIS A 496 -6.48 38.58 4.57
C HIS A 496 -6.94 38.08 5.94
N GLU A 497 -7.87 38.80 6.58
CA GLU A 497 -8.53 38.37 7.84
C GLU A 497 -9.27 37.05 7.67
N ASN A 498 -9.81 36.77 6.48
CA ASN A 498 -10.46 35.49 6.12
C ASN A 498 -9.48 34.41 5.60
N GLY A 499 -8.17 34.62 5.73
CA GLY A 499 -7.14 33.61 5.39
C GLY A 499 -6.71 33.59 3.92
N TYR A 500 -7.14 34.54 3.08
CA TYR A 500 -6.75 34.67 1.67
C TYR A 500 -5.49 35.54 1.48
N THR A 501 -4.47 35.34 2.31
CA THR A 501 -3.22 36.16 2.36
C THR A 501 -2.37 36.11 1.08
N PHE A 502 -2.59 35.09 0.24
CA PHE A 502 -1.95 34.94 -1.06
C PHE A 502 -2.50 35.92 -2.12
N ILE A 503 -3.68 36.52 -1.90
CA ILE A 503 -4.26 37.54 -2.79
C ILE A 503 -3.62 38.90 -2.50
N LYS A 504 -3.12 39.55 -3.55
CA LYS A 504 -2.45 40.87 -3.45
C LYS A 504 -3.32 41.97 -4.04
N LYS A 505 -2.94 43.22 -3.78
CA LYS A 505 -3.69 44.42 -4.21
C LYS A 505 -3.95 44.47 -5.71
N HIS A 506 -2.95 44.10 -6.52
CA HIS A 506 -3.09 44.08 -7.97
C HIS A 506 -4.11 43.03 -8.45
N ASN A 507 -4.26 41.90 -7.75
CA ASN A 507 -5.27 40.89 -8.09
C ASN A 507 -6.68 41.47 -7.96
N VAL A 508 -6.99 42.05 -6.79
CA VAL A 508 -8.29 42.66 -6.51
C VAL A 508 -8.58 43.81 -7.47
N ASN A 509 -7.58 44.65 -7.74
CA ASN A 509 -7.71 45.73 -8.71
C ASN A 509 -8.10 45.20 -10.11
N TYR A 510 -7.38 44.19 -10.61
CA TYR A 510 -7.67 43.56 -11.89
C TYR A 510 -9.08 42.95 -11.93
N TRP A 511 -9.48 42.22 -10.89
CA TRP A 511 -10.80 41.58 -10.80
C TRP A 511 -11.96 42.57 -10.82
N ILE A 512 -11.78 43.75 -10.24
CA ILE A 512 -12.80 44.80 -10.19
C ILE A 512 -12.88 45.52 -11.54
N SER A 513 -11.72 45.87 -12.11
CA SER A 513 -11.62 46.70 -13.31
C SER A 513 -11.88 45.95 -14.62
N VAL A 514 -11.66 44.63 -14.66
CA VAL A 514 -11.77 43.84 -15.90
C VAL A 514 -12.89 42.80 -15.79
N PRO A 515 -13.79 42.70 -16.78
CA PRO A 515 -14.78 41.63 -16.86
C PRO A 515 -14.11 40.26 -17.01
N ILE A 516 -14.37 39.35 -16.07
CA ILE A 516 -13.79 38.00 -16.07
C ILE A 516 -14.71 37.05 -16.82
N LYS A 517 -14.30 36.64 -18.03
CA LYS A 517 -15.07 35.69 -18.86
C LYS A 517 -15.11 34.26 -18.31
N SER A 518 -14.08 33.84 -17.57
CA SER A 518 -14.00 32.50 -16.97
C SER A 518 -13.34 32.55 -15.60
N LYS A 519 -14.10 32.15 -14.57
CA LYS A 519 -13.62 32.10 -13.18
C LYS A 519 -12.45 31.13 -12.99
N GLN A 520 -12.36 30.07 -13.80
CA GLN A 520 -11.24 29.10 -13.73
C GLN A 520 -9.89 29.71 -14.10
N LYS A 521 -9.87 30.81 -14.87
CA LYS A 521 -8.64 31.53 -15.21
C LYS A 521 -8.20 32.52 -14.13
N LEU A 522 -8.96 32.73 -13.06
CA LEU A 522 -8.59 33.67 -12.00
C LEU A 522 -7.27 33.32 -11.31
N ALA A 523 -6.95 32.03 -11.17
CA ALA A 523 -5.70 31.59 -10.57
C ALA A 523 -4.46 31.86 -11.45
N THR A 524 -4.61 32.27 -12.71
CA THR A 524 -3.47 32.75 -13.50
C THR A 524 -3.04 34.15 -13.09
N THR A 525 -3.87 34.86 -12.31
CA THR A 525 -3.53 36.17 -11.76
C THR A 525 -2.64 36.06 -10.52
N THR A 526 -2.62 34.90 -9.86
CA THR A 526 -1.76 34.63 -8.70
C THR A 526 -0.42 34.05 -9.13
N LYS A 527 0.66 34.37 -8.39
CA LYS A 527 2.00 33.82 -8.65
C LYS A 527 1.95 32.28 -8.59
N GLN A 528 2.38 31.63 -9.67
CA GLN A 528 2.49 30.18 -9.75
C GLN A 528 3.91 29.75 -9.34
N ILE A 529 3.99 28.72 -8.50
CA ILE A 529 5.27 28.10 -8.13
C ILE A 529 5.64 27.14 -9.26
N LYS A 530 6.90 27.21 -9.68
CA LYS A 530 7.47 26.29 -10.66
C LYS A 530 7.50 24.86 -10.10
N PHE A 531 7.33 23.85 -10.94
CA PHE A 531 7.21 22.46 -10.49
C PHE A 531 8.49 21.95 -9.83
N GLU A 532 9.66 22.26 -10.38
CA GLU A 532 10.93 21.84 -9.78
C GLU A 532 11.17 22.50 -8.41
N ASP A 533 10.88 23.81 -8.30
CA ASP A 533 10.96 24.55 -7.05
C ASP A 533 9.95 24.02 -6.02
N TRP A 534 8.75 23.66 -6.50
CA TRP A 534 7.70 23.06 -5.67
C TRP A 534 8.13 21.71 -5.11
N ILE A 535 8.70 20.81 -5.93
CA ILE A 535 9.23 19.52 -5.48
C ILE A 535 10.28 19.75 -4.40
N ARG A 536 11.29 20.59 -4.68
CA ARG A 536 12.39 20.86 -3.73
C ARG A 536 11.87 21.34 -2.37
N GLY A 537 10.90 22.25 -2.36
CA GLY A 537 10.32 22.75 -1.11
C GLY A 537 9.40 21.76 -0.40
N LYS A 538 8.83 20.79 -1.12
CA LYS A 538 7.86 19.82 -0.58
C LYS A 538 8.44 18.47 -0.21
N THR A 539 9.64 18.16 -0.68
CA THR A 539 10.33 16.89 -0.41
C THR A 539 11.61 17.07 0.38
N GLU A 540 11.78 18.22 1.03
CA GLU A 540 12.95 18.50 1.87
C GLU A 540 13.11 17.43 2.97
N ASN A 541 14.28 16.79 3.01
CA ASN A 541 14.63 15.69 3.93
C ASN A 541 13.67 14.49 3.87
N LEU A 542 12.98 14.28 2.74
CA LEU A 542 12.19 13.07 2.50
C LEU A 542 12.90 12.17 1.47
N PRO A 543 12.80 10.85 1.63
CA PRO A 543 13.33 9.92 0.63
C PRO A 543 12.65 10.14 -0.72
N PRO A 544 13.35 9.88 -1.83
CA PRO A 544 12.84 10.12 -3.16
C PRO A 544 11.96 8.94 -3.61
N ILE A 545 10.92 8.62 -2.83
CA ILE A 545 9.91 7.59 -3.11
C ILE A 545 8.52 8.19 -3.39
N GLY A 546 8.42 9.50 -3.52
CA GLY A 546 7.16 10.18 -3.81
C GLY A 546 6.41 10.70 -2.59
N LEU A 547 7.04 10.77 -1.41
CA LEU A 547 6.45 11.41 -0.23
C LEU A 547 6.57 12.93 -0.31
N VAL A 548 5.63 13.65 0.32
CA VAL A 548 5.59 15.11 0.37
C VAL A 548 5.19 15.62 1.75
N TRP A 549 5.56 16.87 2.05
CA TRP A 549 5.10 17.61 3.21
C TRP A 549 3.83 18.43 2.91
N GLU A 550 2.76 18.16 3.64
CA GLU A 550 1.59 19.03 3.71
C GLU A 550 1.52 19.79 5.04
N THR A 551 1.08 21.03 5.01
CA THR A 551 0.99 21.89 6.20
C THR A 551 -0.39 21.78 6.80
N ILE A 552 -0.48 21.57 8.11
CA ILE A 552 -1.76 21.59 8.82
C ILE A 552 -2.32 23.01 8.83
N GLN A 553 -3.50 23.19 8.24
CA GLN A 553 -4.24 24.45 8.26
C GLN A 553 -5.03 24.61 9.56
N THR A 554 -5.77 23.58 9.94
CA THR A 554 -6.62 23.58 11.13
C THR A 554 -6.55 22.25 11.85
N VAL A 555 -6.54 22.29 13.18
CA VAL A 555 -6.82 21.14 14.05
C VAL A 555 -7.94 21.55 14.99
N ARG A 556 -9.02 20.78 15.07
CA ARG A 556 -10.13 21.06 15.97
C ARG A 556 -10.69 19.79 16.60
N ARG A 557 -11.20 19.90 17.82
CA ARG A 557 -11.96 18.83 18.46
C ARG A 557 -13.29 18.65 17.71
N VAL A 558 -13.70 17.41 17.50
CA VAL A 558 -14.96 17.04 16.84
C VAL A 558 -15.74 16.05 17.70
N ASN A 559 -17.05 16.01 17.52
CA ASN A 559 -17.92 15.06 18.21
C ASN A 559 -18.01 13.77 17.39
N GLN A 560 -17.01 12.90 17.53
CA GLN A 560 -16.95 11.60 16.87
C GLN A 560 -16.64 10.53 17.92
N ASN A 561 -17.56 9.58 18.09
CA ASN A 561 -17.49 8.56 19.14
C ASN A 561 -17.27 7.14 18.61
N ASP A 562 -17.39 6.92 17.29
CA ASP A 562 -16.96 5.68 16.63
C ASP A 562 -15.56 5.90 16.07
N LEU A 563 -14.57 5.20 16.64
CA LEU A 563 -13.17 5.25 16.24
C LEU A 563 -12.60 3.84 16.27
N ARG A 564 -11.83 3.48 15.24
CA ARG A 564 -11.30 2.12 15.01
C ARG A 564 -9.81 2.16 14.68
N ASP A 565 -9.14 1.03 14.85
CA ASP A 565 -7.73 0.90 14.55
C ASP A 565 -7.37 -0.51 14.08
N ILE A 566 -6.21 -0.61 13.44
CA ILE A 566 -5.59 -1.86 12.98
C ILE A 566 -4.19 -1.98 13.59
N THR A 567 -3.76 -3.20 13.88
CA THR A 567 -2.37 -3.47 14.28
C THR A 567 -1.62 -4.12 13.14
N THR A 568 -0.57 -3.49 12.64
CA THR A 568 0.29 -4.07 11.60
C THR A 568 1.36 -5.00 12.18
N GLN A 569 1.76 -6.00 11.40
CA GLN A 569 2.81 -6.96 11.73
C GLN A 569 4.23 -6.39 11.59
N SER A 570 4.45 -5.47 10.64
CA SER A 570 5.78 -4.89 10.41
C SER A 570 6.31 -4.16 11.64
N ASN A 571 7.62 -4.25 11.84
CA ASN A 571 8.36 -3.50 12.87
C ASN A 571 8.27 -1.98 12.68
N ASN A 572 7.86 -1.53 11.49
CA ASN A 572 7.62 -0.11 11.16
C ASN A 572 6.42 0.46 11.95
N HIS A 573 5.43 -0.39 12.27
CA HIS A 573 4.20 -0.03 12.99
C HIS A 573 3.53 1.23 12.43
N ASN A 574 3.37 1.37 11.11
CA ASN A 574 2.74 2.53 10.49
C ASN A 574 1.94 2.15 9.24
N PHE A 575 1.02 3.02 8.85
CA PHE A 575 0.21 2.88 7.64
C PHE A 575 -0.24 4.27 7.13
N PHE A 576 -0.79 4.32 5.92
CA PHE A 576 -1.32 5.58 5.36
C PHE A 576 -2.84 5.68 5.51
N ALA A 577 -3.28 6.72 6.21
CA ALA A 577 -4.67 7.06 6.50
C ALA A 577 -5.08 8.34 5.75
N ASN A 578 -5.99 8.24 4.77
CA ASN A 578 -6.34 9.32 3.84
C ASN A 578 -5.09 9.94 3.13
N GLY A 579 -4.05 9.12 2.95
CA GLY A 579 -2.75 9.52 2.40
C GLY A 579 -1.76 10.07 3.42
N ILE A 580 -2.15 10.32 4.67
CA ILE A 580 -1.26 10.80 5.74
C ILE A 580 -0.63 9.62 6.46
N LEU A 581 0.68 9.69 6.75
CA LEU A 581 1.39 8.63 7.48
C LEU A 581 1.09 8.69 8.99
N THR A 582 0.53 7.62 9.52
CA THR A 582 0.17 7.45 10.94
C THR A 582 0.90 6.27 11.57
N LYS A 583 0.96 6.20 12.90
CA LYS A 583 1.64 5.11 13.65
C LYS A 583 0.64 4.24 14.44
N ASN A 584 0.90 2.94 14.50
CA ASN A 584 0.15 1.91 15.23
C ASN A 584 0.45 1.85 16.73
N CYS A 585 -0.36 1.05 17.43
CA CYS A 585 -0.08 0.49 18.76
C CYS A 585 0.81 -0.77 18.68
N VAL A 586 1.66 -1.01 19.69
CA VAL A 586 2.64 -2.12 19.78
C VAL A 586 2.32 -3.04 20.98
N ARG A 587 2.68 -4.34 20.94
CA ARG A 587 2.71 -5.32 22.06
C ARG A 587 3.93 -6.29 21.94
N THR A 588 4.52 -6.74 23.07
CA THR A 588 5.82 -7.50 23.25
C THR A 588 5.81 -9.03 22.99
N GLN A 589 6.93 -9.81 23.21
CA GLN A 589 7.16 -11.30 23.04
C GLN A 589 8.23 -11.94 24.00
N LEU A 590 8.21 -13.26 24.36
CA LEU A 590 9.31 -13.97 25.09
C LEU A 590 10.19 -14.86 24.19
N ILE A 591 11.43 -15.14 24.62
CA ILE A 591 12.47 -15.80 23.83
C ILE A 591 12.55 -17.34 23.93
N LYS A 592 12.21 -17.97 25.05
CA LYS A 592 12.38 -19.44 25.17
C LYS A 592 11.40 -20.25 24.29
N ASN A 593 10.27 -19.66 23.91
CA ASN A 593 9.21 -20.30 23.13
C ASN A 593 8.46 -19.33 22.19
N GLY A 594 8.97 -18.11 22.01
CA GLY A 594 8.31 -17.08 21.21
C GLY A 594 7.01 -16.53 21.83
N LYS A 595 6.68 -16.82 23.10
CA LYS A 595 5.38 -16.43 23.68
C LYS A 595 5.48 -15.20 24.57
N VAL A 596 4.81 -14.11 24.25
CA VAL A 596 4.73 -12.91 25.09
C VAL A 596 4.24 -13.20 26.53
N ILE A 597 4.96 -12.71 27.54
CA ILE A 597 4.42 -12.56 28.91
C ILE A 597 4.69 -11.16 29.44
N THR A 598 3.83 -10.70 30.33
CA THR A 598 4.03 -9.47 31.10
C THR A 598 4.61 -9.83 32.47
N ALA A 599 5.72 -9.20 32.85
CA ALA A 599 6.36 -9.41 34.14
C ALA A 599 6.44 -8.08 34.92
N PHE A 600 6.15 -8.15 36.23
CA PHE A 600 6.21 -7.02 37.16
C PHE A 600 7.64 -6.75 37.63
N LEU A 601 8.03 -5.48 37.76
CA LEU A 601 9.31 -5.06 38.34
C LEU A 601 9.09 -4.60 39.80
N PRO A 602 9.45 -5.41 40.82
CA PRO A 602 9.22 -5.04 42.21
C PRO A 602 10.21 -3.98 42.72
N GLY A 603 9.68 -2.93 43.36
CA GLY A 603 10.45 -1.86 44.02
C GLY A 603 10.37 -0.51 43.28
N ASP A 604 10.23 0.58 44.03
CA ASP A 604 10.20 1.93 43.46
C ASP A 604 11.55 2.26 42.81
N GLY A 605 11.52 2.74 41.57
CA GLY A 605 12.74 3.01 40.78
C GLY A 605 13.31 1.79 40.02
N ALA A 606 12.71 0.60 40.14
CA ALA A 606 13.14 -0.60 39.40
C ALA A 606 13.10 -0.45 37.87
N LEU A 607 12.24 0.43 37.35
CA LEU A 607 12.18 0.74 35.92
C LEU A 607 13.45 1.45 35.40
N ASN A 608 14.12 2.21 36.25
CA ASN A 608 15.27 3.04 35.86
C ASN A 608 16.56 2.22 35.73
N VAL A 609 16.61 1.01 36.33
CA VAL A 609 17.82 0.17 36.36
C VAL A 609 17.80 -0.96 35.32
N VAL A 610 16.68 -1.15 34.62
CA VAL A 610 16.48 -2.18 33.60
C VAL A 610 16.33 -1.54 32.23
N ASP A 611 17.15 -1.94 31.26
CA ASP A 611 17.14 -1.40 29.89
C ASP A 611 16.58 -2.39 28.87
N GLU A 612 16.24 -1.88 27.69
CA GLU A 612 15.86 -2.72 26.57
C GLU A 612 17.04 -3.62 26.22
N HIS A 613 16.75 -4.87 25.90
CA HIS A 613 17.69 -5.93 25.57
C HIS A 613 18.48 -6.50 26.76
N ASP A 614 18.19 -6.05 28.00
CA ASP A 614 18.70 -6.69 29.20
C ASP A 614 18.15 -8.10 29.38
N GLU A 615 19.00 -8.99 29.87
CA GLU A 615 18.65 -10.36 30.19
C GLU A 615 18.05 -10.43 31.59
N VAL A 616 16.83 -10.94 31.72
CA VAL A 616 16.09 -10.97 32.98
C VAL A 616 15.72 -12.39 33.38
N ILE A 617 15.78 -12.66 34.69
CA ILE A 617 15.19 -13.86 35.28
C ILE A 617 13.84 -13.49 35.87
N VAL A 618 12.80 -14.22 35.44
CA VAL A 618 11.42 -14.06 35.88
C VAL A 618 10.97 -15.26 36.72
N ASP A 619 10.18 -14.97 37.75
CA ASP A 619 9.63 -15.91 38.72
C ASP A 619 8.10 -15.71 38.85
N GLY A 620 7.37 -16.75 39.20
CA GLY A 620 5.91 -16.69 39.38
C GLY A 620 5.50 -15.83 40.58
N ILE A 621 4.50 -14.97 40.41
CA ILE A 621 3.87 -14.24 41.52
C ILE A 621 2.73 -15.11 42.05
N GLY A 622 2.94 -15.78 43.18
CA GLY A 622 1.98 -16.72 43.75
C GLY A 622 0.74 -16.02 44.35
N GLY A 623 -0.33 -15.88 43.57
CA GLY A 623 -1.68 -15.63 44.09
C GLY A 623 -2.37 -16.93 44.53
N SER A 624 -3.44 -16.82 45.34
CA SER A 624 -4.20 -17.99 45.81
C SER A 624 -4.68 -18.85 44.62
N ARG A 625 -4.36 -20.16 44.66
CA ARG A 625 -4.63 -21.13 43.58
C ARG A 625 -3.94 -20.83 42.23
N GLY A 626 -2.77 -20.19 42.22
CA GLY A 626 -1.94 -20.00 41.01
C GLY A 626 -2.45 -18.90 40.05
N ARG A 627 -3.26 -17.98 40.56
CA ARG A 627 -3.82 -16.83 39.84
C ARG A 627 -2.94 -15.58 40.03
N SER A 628 -3.23 -14.50 39.29
CA SER A 628 -2.56 -13.20 39.46
C SER A 628 -2.71 -12.71 40.89
N MET A 629 -1.67 -12.06 41.42
CA MET A 629 -1.62 -11.60 42.80
C MET A 629 -2.32 -10.25 42.93
N GLY A 630 -3.37 -10.20 43.77
CA GLY A 630 -4.08 -8.97 44.13
C GLY A 630 -4.45 -8.06 42.95
N ASP A 631 -4.01 -6.81 43.04
CA ASP A 631 -4.45 -5.66 42.23
C ASP A 631 -3.79 -5.56 40.84
N ILE A 632 -3.04 -6.58 40.41
CA ILE A 632 -2.32 -6.61 39.12
C ILE A 632 -2.89 -7.70 38.20
N PRO A 633 -4.07 -7.49 37.59
CA PRO A 633 -4.77 -8.52 36.82
C PRO A 633 -4.01 -8.84 35.51
N GLY A 634 -3.73 -10.13 35.30
CA GLY A 634 -3.06 -10.63 34.09
C GLY A 634 -1.54 -10.73 34.18
N VAL A 635 -0.92 -10.14 35.22
CA VAL A 635 0.51 -10.30 35.50
C VAL A 635 0.69 -11.44 36.50
N ARG A 636 1.35 -12.51 36.03
CA ARG A 636 1.58 -13.73 36.82
C ARG A 636 3.06 -13.93 37.15
N TRP A 637 3.92 -13.03 36.71
CA TRP A 637 5.39 -13.15 36.82
C TRP A 637 6.00 -11.84 37.28
N LYS A 638 7.10 -11.91 38.03
CA LYS A 638 7.93 -10.78 38.45
C LYS A 638 9.37 -10.99 38.01
N VAL A 639 10.09 -9.92 37.76
CA VAL A 639 11.54 -9.95 37.53
C VAL A 639 12.26 -10.00 38.89
N ILE A 640 13.25 -10.89 39.01
CA ILE A 640 14.06 -11.03 40.22
C ILE A 640 15.52 -10.66 40.01
N MET A 641 16.05 -10.85 38.80
CA MET A 641 17.44 -10.57 38.45
C MET A 641 17.53 -10.00 37.03
N VAL A 642 18.55 -9.17 36.81
CA VAL A 642 18.85 -8.46 35.55
C VAL A 642 20.35 -8.60 35.30
N ASN A 643 20.75 -9.12 34.13
CA ASN A 643 22.13 -9.42 33.73
C ASN A 643 22.96 -10.13 34.82
N GLY A 644 22.34 -11.08 35.53
CA GLY A 644 22.99 -11.86 36.59
C GLY A 644 23.08 -11.18 37.96
N VAL A 645 22.54 -9.96 38.11
CA VAL A 645 22.51 -9.20 39.38
C VAL A 645 21.09 -9.12 39.93
N SER A 646 20.93 -9.23 41.25
CA SER A 646 19.63 -9.09 41.94
C SER A 646 19.03 -7.70 41.69
N LEU A 647 17.76 -7.66 41.24
CA LEU A 647 17.04 -6.41 40.98
C LEU A 647 16.98 -5.52 42.22
N LYS A 648 16.82 -6.11 43.41
CA LYS A 648 16.78 -5.38 44.69
C LYS A 648 18.10 -4.63 44.96
N GLU A 649 19.24 -5.24 44.64
CA GLU A 649 20.55 -4.63 44.85
C GLU A 649 20.82 -3.50 43.84
N LEU A 650 20.32 -3.65 42.61
CA LEU A 650 20.36 -2.60 41.58
C LEU A 650 19.51 -1.39 41.99
N VAL A 651 18.28 -1.62 42.47
CA VAL A 651 17.37 -0.54 42.94
C VAL A 651 17.93 0.21 44.13
N LEU A 652 18.58 -0.48 45.07
CA LEU A 652 19.20 0.14 46.24
C LEU A 652 20.56 0.81 45.93
N GLY A 653 21.04 0.73 44.68
CA GLY A 653 22.33 1.30 44.26
C GLY A 653 23.55 0.63 44.90
N LYS A 654 23.40 -0.58 45.45
CA LYS A 654 24.48 -1.31 46.15
C LYS A 654 25.39 -2.09 45.19
N LYS A 655 24.90 -2.37 43.98
CA LYS A 655 25.63 -3.03 42.89
C LYS A 655 25.22 -2.41 41.57
N GLU A 656 26.13 -2.42 40.61
CA GLU A 656 25.86 -2.04 39.22
C GLU A 656 25.73 -3.29 38.34
N LYS A 657 24.93 -3.20 37.28
CA LYS A 657 24.77 -4.30 36.32
C LYS A 657 25.97 -4.31 35.36
N PRO A 658 26.52 -5.49 35.01
CA PRO A 658 27.56 -5.58 34.00
C PRO A 658 27.01 -5.13 32.64
N ILE A 659 27.72 -4.20 31.98
CA ILE A 659 27.43 -3.77 30.61
C ILE A 659 28.05 -4.82 29.69
N ARG A 660 27.25 -5.37 28.77
CA ARG A 660 27.68 -6.41 27.83
C ARG A 660 27.99 -5.85 26.46
#